data_AF-A0A7C3BPG7-F1
#
_entry.id   AF-A0A7C3BPG7-F1
#
_cell.length_a   1.000
_cell.length_b   1.000
_cell.length_c   1.000
_cell.angle_alpha   90.00
_cell.angle_beta   90.00
_cell.angle_gamma   90.00
#
_symmetry.space_group_name_H-M   'P 1'
#
loop_
_entity.id
_entity.type
_entity.pdbx_description
1 polymer ?
#
loop_
_entity_poly.entity_id
_entity_poly.type
_entity_poly.pdbx_seq_one_letter_code
_entity_poly.pdbx_strand_id
1 'polypeptide(L)'
;MNVKRTFYLLVVLTIMLIVAGAPASRAVVPSSLSVLQADDSSPPSETAKLIFIHHSCGGNWLANVDADNEQAGGLGAALMSNNYFVSATNYGWGPGAIGDRTAIPNWPEWFTDTTMNAVYAETGQNIGDFGAWSRLATDPGGENEIIMFKSCYPNSDLYGNPGDPPLDEPNDQYTVANAKAVYNELLTYFETRLDKLFVVITAPPMAEVSYVINDVSTPAADRAANARAFNAWLVNDWLDGYAHDNVALFDFYNVLTSNGSLSRVDDTSTREEPHDYDLRPDGNHHYWNGSEIVHSQTVANNFSAYPYFSEDPATPDPWSDDHPTGPGNIKATAEFVPLLNVFYHRWKSGSTTCEPLTGVGISGSTSGYTNTPYSFTASVSPAAASTPITYTWLPAPSSGTAASASYTWPTIGPRTITVTAKNCGGTTFVGTHTITITIKIGEQYALYLPIILRNYVAVSPCSAPLTGVTISGPTSGVTGTTYTFNVTSAPTNATTPIAYTWTPAPQSGEGTSSASYQWSTSGSQTVQVAASNCSGAHTAGDNHTITIAGASSGDLVQPADFTYRGAFRLPGGDEPPLTFAYGGNAMTCNPHGDSGNGSLFIMGHDRQPYGGLPDGGQIAEISIPAPVASKNLADLNTATFIQDFANVAAGYFTDLEELPRTGMAYLDTPATGPKIHLSWGQHHKPDTPLPTYAWFDPNLSAPDFQGLWFIGHQDYYSLNGYMFEIPASWADAHAGGSYLGTGRAMDGGWGGMGPSLFAYRPWQPDGTPANSGTHLAETPLLLYEDTQVNGDLIQNAIHGHQHPDEWEGGAWLTTAAGKSAVLFASNKGTGAKYWYGYLNPAGPEYPCVNAQAASEFIACRLADGSSCPPADMVECADHTSAKGWWCARFDARFVLYDPADLAQVAAGAMDTWEPQPYAYLDIGEQLFYNPAGVDLGMLGTGIQRRYLFGSVAYDRDNGFLYILENFADEAKPVVHVWQVE
;
A
#
# COMPACT_ATOMS: atom_id res chain seq x y z
N MET A 1 -40.66 39.33 -6.89
CA MET A 1 -41.26 40.67 -6.69
C MET A 1 -40.62 41.32 -5.46
N ASN A 2 -40.36 42.62 -5.56
CA ASN A 2 -40.31 43.67 -4.52
C ASN A 2 -40.70 43.33 -3.04
N VAL A 3 -40.16 43.97 -1.97
CA VAL A 3 -39.00 44.89 -1.79
C VAL A 3 -38.82 45.37 -0.30
N LYS A 4 -37.64 45.94 0.07
CA LYS A 4 -37.32 46.91 1.19
C LYS A 4 -37.30 46.40 2.66
N ARG A 5 -36.54 46.96 3.63
CA ARG A 5 -35.42 47.97 3.73
C ARG A 5 -34.70 47.78 5.11
N THR A 6 -33.36 47.84 5.33
CA THR A 6 -32.36 48.96 5.31
C THR A 6 -32.57 50.03 6.44
N PHE A 7 -31.63 50.44 7.33
CA PHE A 7 -30.42 51.31 7.16
C PHE A 7 -29.55 51.46 8.49
N TYR A 8 -28.19 51.39 8.43
CA TYR A 8 -27.14 52.39 8.89
C TYR A 8 -26.92 52.76 10.41
N LEU A 9 -25.78 53.31 10.95
CA LEU A 9 -24.33 53.45 10.57
C LEU A 9 -23.44 54.10 11.71
N LEU A 10 -22.14 53.73 11.85
CA LEU A 10 -20.91 54.53 12.17
C LEU A 10 -20.53 55.23 13.54
N VAL A 11 -19.20 55.20 13.88
CA VAL A 11 -18.28 56.26 14.46
C VAL A 11 -17.59 56.15 15.88
N VAL A 12 -16.27 55.84 15.87
CA VAL A 12 -15.04 56.49 16.48
C VAL A 12 -14.83 56.79 17.99
N LEU A 13 -13.87 56.05 18.61
CA LEU A 13 -12.55 56.40 19.25
C LEU A 13 -12.28 57.61 20.22
N THR A 14 -11.30 57.38 21.14
CA THR A 14 -10.35 58.32 21.87
C THR A 14 -10.85 59.04 23.15
N ILE A 15 -10.21 58.95 24.36
CA ILE A 15 -9.00 59.65 24.93
C ILE A 15 -8.84 59.12 26.41
N MET A 16 -7.69 58.75 27.01
CA MET A 16 -6.54 59.53 27.56
C MET A 16 -6.89 60.52 28.73
N LEU A 17 -6.08 60.86 29.74
CA LEU A 17 -4.80 60.35 30.32
C LEU A 17 -4.58 60.99 31.74
N ILE A 18 -4.20 60.26 32.81
CA ILE A 18 -3.61 60.83 34.06
C ILE A 18 -2.44 59.97 34.57
N VAL A 19 -1.35 60.63 34.99
CA VAL A 19 -0.06 60.07 35.44
C VAL A 19 0.40 60.76 36.74
N ALA A 20 1.01 60.02 37.68
CA ALA A 20 2.30 60.34 38.34
C ALA A 20 2.52 59.60 39.69
N GLY A 21 3.72 59.07 39.91
CA GLY A 21 4.20 58.65 41.26
C GLY A 21 5.12 57.42 41.27
N ALA A 22 6.42 57.59 41.06
CA ALA A 22 7.44 56.52 41.11
C ALA A 22 8.20 56.51 42.47
N PRO A 23 8.98 55.46 42.81
CA PRO A 23 10.28 55.26 42.18
C PRO A 23 10.53 53.82 41.65
N ALA A 24 11.39 53.71 40.65
CA ALA A 24 11.68 52.46 39.94
C ALA A 24 12.78 51.63 40.62
N SER A 25 12.52 50.32 40.79
CA SER A 25 13.55 49.29 40.83
C SER A 25 13.84 48.82 39.40
N ARG A 26 15.12 48.75 39.02
CA ARG A 26 15.55 48.22 37.72
C ARG A 26 15.30 46.70 37.66
N ALA A 27 14.21 46.28 37.02
CA ALA A 27 14.18 44.98 36.37
C ALA A 27 14.93 45.12 35.03
N VAL A 28 16.00 44.35 34.86
CA VAL A 28 16.58 44.12 33.54
C VAL A 28 15.60 43.24 32.78
N VAL A 29 15.00 43.77 31.72
CA VAL A 29 14.27 42.94 30.74
C VAL A 29 15.34 42.25 29.88
N PRO A 30 15.40 40.91 29.85
CA PRO A 30 16.27 40.21 28.90
C PRO A 30 15.82 40.52 27.48
N SER A 31 16.77 40.77 26.59
CA SER A 31 16.52 40.94 25.16
C SER A 31 15.99 39.66 24.52
N SER A 32 15.30 39.82 23.39
CA SER A 32 15.10 38.80 22.34
C SER A 32 14.61 37.41 22.77
N LEU A 33 13.29 37.21 22.70
CA LEU A 33 12.75 35.92 22.29
C LEU A 33 13.08 35.74 20.80
N SER A 34 13.97 34.81 20.47
CA SER A 34 14.17 34.33 19.10
C SER A 34 12.91 33.55 18.68
N VAL A 35 12.15 34.13 17.75
CA VAL A 35 11.07 33.41 17.07
C VAL A 35 11.72 32.37 16.17
N LEU A 36 11.28 31.11 16.25
CA LEU A 36 11.61 30.09 15.24
C LEU A 36 11.13 30.61 13.89
N GLN A 37 12.07 31.00 13.04
CA GLN A 37 11.79 31.54 11.72
C GLN A 37 11.32 30.38 10.83
N ALA A 38 10.14 30.53 10.21
CA ALA A 38 9.68 29.59 9.20
C ALA A 38 10.61 29.66 7.98
N ASP A 39 10.78 28.53 7.30
CA ASP A 39 11.56 28.47 6.06
C ASP A 39 11.04 29.48 5.04
N ASP A 40 11.97 30.23 4.45
CA ASP A 40 11.68 31.29 3.49
C ASP A 40 12.12 30.86 2.10
N SER A 41 11.17 30.68 1.18
CA SER A 41 11.45 30.34 -0.22
C SER A 41 11.43 31.57 -1.14
N SER A 42 11.38 32.79 -0.59
CA SER A 42 11.42 34.03 -1.37
C SER A 42 12.85 34.36 -1.84
N PRO A 43 13.01 35.12 -2.94
CA PRO A 43 14.33 35.56 -3.39
C PRO A 43 15.13 36.31 -2.30
N PRO A 44 16.46 36.16 -2.25
CA PRO A 44 17.35 37.05 -1.50
C PRO A 44 16.97 38.53 -1.61
N SER A 45 16.88 39.23 -0.48
CA SER A 45 16.54 40.66 -0.43
C SER A 45 17.69 41.57 -0.89
N GLU A 46 18.93 41.13 -0.70
CA GLU A 46 20.14 41.68 -1.31
C GLU A 46 20.68 40.70 -2.37
N THR A 47 21.36 41.20 -3.40
CA THR A 47 21.86 40.37 -4.50
C THR A 47 22.92 39.39 -4.01
N ALA A 48 22.58 38.11 -3.97
CA ALA A 48 23.48 37.05 -3.54
C ALA A 48 24.40 36.61 -4.68
N LYS A 49 25.69 36.43 -4.40
CA LYS A 49 26.70 36.12 -5.41
C LYS A 49 27.01 34.62 -5.41
N LEU A 50 26.77 33.97 -6.54
CA LEU A 50 26.79 32.51 -6.68
C LEU A 50 27.76 32.10 -7.78
N ILE A 51 28.51 31.02 -7.54
CA ILE A 51 29.31 30.35 -8.56
C ILE A 51 28.92 28.88 -8.69
N PHE A 52 28.78 28.43 -9.94
CA PHE A 52 28.54 27.02 -10.26
C PHE A 52 29.82 26.38 -10.82
N ILE A 53 30.41 25.46 -10.06
CA ILE A 53 31.52 24.62 -10.50
C ILE A 53 30.94 23.41 -11.25
N HIS A 54 31.13 23.35 -12.56
CA HIS A 54 30.59 22.25 -13.35
C HIS A 54 31.45 21.91 -14.57
N HIS A 55 31.17 20.73 -15.13
CA HIS A 55 31.46 20.41 -16.51
C HIS A 55 30.17 19.95 -17.21
N SER A 56 30.19 20.02 -18.55
CA SER A 56 29.16 19.42 -19.41
C SER A 56 27.73 19.85 -19.00
N CYS A 57 26.86 18.97 -18.49
CA CYS A 57 25.44 19.28 -18.22
C CYS A 57 25.15 20.58 -17.44
N GLY A 58 26.10 21.10 -16.64
CA GLY A 58 25.89 22.32 -15.87
C GLY A 58 25.83 23.58 -16.74
N GLY A 59 26.57 23.59 -17.86
CA GLY A 59 26.51 24.68 -18.83
C GLY A 59 25.16 24.68 -19.56
N ASN A 60 24.71 23.50 -20.00
CA ASN A 60 23.40 23.31 -20.62
C ASN A 60 22.28 23.69 -19.65
N TRP A 61 22.36 23.28 -18.38
CA TRP A 61 21.38 23.65 -17.36
C TRP A 61 21.32 25.17 -17.14
N LEU A 62 22.47 25.85 -17.12
CA LEU A 62 22.56 27.32 -17.02
C LEU A 62 22.00 28.05 -18.24
N ALA A 63 22.27 27.56 -19.46
CA ALA A 63 21.98 28.22 -20.73
C ALA A 63 20.53 28.70 -20.85
N ASN A 64 20.33 29.82 -21.56
CA ASN A 64 18.98 30.29 -21.86
C ASN A 64 18.24 29.25 -22.71
N VAL A 65 16.96 29.01 -22.41
CA VAL A 65 16.09 28.23 -23.29
C VAL A 65 15.86 29.04 -24.57
N ASP A 66 16.43 28.57 -25.67
CA ASP A 66 16.23 29.07 -27.02
C ASP A 66 16.14 27.93 -28.03
N ALA A 67 15.76 28.24 -29.27
CA ALA A 67 15.47 27.24 -30.29
C ALA A 67 16.72 26.57 -30.90
N ASP A 68 17.92 27.07 -30.58
CA ASP A 68 19.19 26.56 -31.10
C ASP A 68 19.92 25.66 -30.07
N ASN A 69 19.37 25.49 -28.86
CA ASN A 69 19.93 24.67 -27.77
C ASN A 69 18.89 23.73 -27.13
N GLU A 70 18.78 22.52 -27.69
CA GLU A 70 17.86 21.45 -27.24
C GLU A 70 18.12 20.94 -25.81
N GLN A 71 19.29 21.24 -25.23
CA GLN A 71 19.67 20.81 -23.87
C GLN A 71 19.49 21.95 -22.83
N ALA A 72 19.07 23.15 -23.24
CA ALA A 72 19.00 24.32 -22.38
C ALA A 72 17.99 24.20 -21.22
N GLY A 73 18.43 24.52 -20.01
CA GLY A 73 17.61 24.44 -18.79
C GLY A 73 17.06 25.76 -18.24
N GLY A 74 17.57 26.91 -18.70
CA GLY A 74 17.15 28.22 -18.23
C GLY A 74 17.55 28.57 -16.78
N LEU A 75 18.37 27.78 -16.11
CA LEU A 75 18.72 27.99 -14.69
C LEU A 75 19.32 29.38 -14.46
N GLY A 76 20.20 29.86 -15.35
CA GLY A 76 20.79 31.19 -15.23
C GLY A 76 19.74 32.31 -15.19
N ALA A 77 18.73 32.23 -16.06
CA ALA A 77 17.63 33.19 -16.12
C ALA A 77 16.69 33.09 -14.90
N ALA A 78 16.45 31.88 -14.39
CA ALA A 78 15.65 31.66 -13.18
C ALA A 78 16.36 32.18 -11.91
N LEU A 79 17.67 31.93 -11.78
CA LEU A 79 18.52 32.46 -10.71
C LEU A 79 18.63 33.99 -10.78
N MET A 80 18.81 34.57 -11.97
CA MET A 80 18.75 36.02 -12.19
C MET A 80 17.42 36.62 -11.70
N SER A 81 16.31 35.94 -12.00
CA SER A 81 14.96 36.35 -11.58
C SER A 81 14.75 36.23 -10.07
N ASN A 82 15.57 35.42 -9.39
CA ASN A 82 15.62 35.26 -7.94
C ASN A 82 16.79 36.05 -7.31
N ASN A 83 17.25 37.15 -7.94
CA ASN A 83 18.26 38.06 -7.39
C ASN A 83 19.64 37.42 -7.11
N TYR A 84 20.01 36.37 -7.83
CA TYR A 84 21.36 35.81 -7.80
C TYR A 84 22.22 36.37 -8.94
N PHE A 85 23.44 36.83 -8.62
CA PHE A 85 24.47 37.08 -9.63
C PHE A 85 25.26 35.78 -9.85
N VAL A 86 25.10 35.18 -11.03
CA VAL A 86 25.66 33.86 -11.35
C VAL A 86 26.97 33.98 -12.14
N SER A 87 28.03 33.40 -11.59
CA SER A 87 29.30 33.07 -12.24
C SER A 87 29.38 31.55 -12.43
N ALA A 88 30.30 31.06 -13.26
CA ALA A 88 30.55 29.62 -13.34
C ALA A 88 32.02 29.31 -13.66
N THR A 89 32.39 28.03 -13.57
CA THR A 89 33.68 27.50 -14.03
C THR A 89 33.42 26.31 -14.95
N ASN A 90 34.29 26.08 -15.94
CA ASN A 90 34.21 24.90 -16.82
C ASN A 90 35.61 24.45 -17.30
N TYR A 91 35.67 23.69 -18.40
CA TYR A 91 36.91 23.16 -18.97
C TYR A 91 38.03 24.20 -19.10
N GLY A 92 39.26 23.80 -18.74
CA GLY A 92 40.46 24.63 -18.74
C GLY A 92 40.52 25.73 -17.66
N TRP A 93 39.47 25.91 -16.86
CA TRP A 93 39.40 26.98 -15.86
C TRP A 93 40.30 26.75 -14.64
N GLY A 94 40.80 27.84 -14.07
CA GLY A 94 41.40 27.87 -12.73
C GLY A 94 42.85 27.39 -12.61
N PRO A 95 43.39 27.32 -11.37
CA PRO A 95 44.77 26.90 -11.11
C PRO A 95 45.05 25.50 -11.69
N GLY A 96 46.05 25.40 -12.57
CA GLY A 96 46.44 24.12 -13.17
C GLY A 96 45.38 23.45 -14.05
N ALA A 97 44.41 24.22 -14.59
CA ALA A 97 43.25 23.71 -15.33
C ALA A 97 42.36 22.75 -14.51
N ILE A 98 42.21 23.03 -13.21
CA ILE A 98 41.36 22.29 -12.27
C ILE A 98 39.92 22.06 -12.79
N GLY A 99 39.40 22.98 -13.61
CA GLY A 99 38.12 22.88 -14.32
C GLY A 99 37.90 21.61 -15.15
N ASP A 100 38.98 20.95 -15.58
CA ASP A 100 38.92 19.67 -16.32
C ASP A 100 38.63 18.45 -15.43
N ARG A 101 38.64 18.60 -14.10
CA ARG A 101 38.64 17.49 -13.13
C ARG A 101 37.50 17.61 -12.13
N THR A 102 36.29 17.37 -12.60
CA THR A 102 35.03 17.48 -11.83
C THR A 102 34.31 16.13 -11.70
N ALA A 103 35.08 15.03 -11.66
CA ALA A 103 34.59 13.73 -11.25
C ALA A 103 34.61 13.58 -9.72
N ILE A 104 33.85 12.63 -9.18
CA ILE A 104 33.74 12.40 -7.73
C ILE A 104 35.12 12.27 -7.06
N PRO A 105 36.05 11.40 -7.52
CA PRO A 105 37.38 11.29 -6.93
C PRO A 105 38.25 12.56 -6.97
N ASN A 106 37.89 13.59 -7.75
CA ASN A 106 38.67 14.82 -7.87
C ASN A 106 38.25 15.94 -6.91
N TRP A 107 37.09 15.83 -6.23
CA TRP A 107 36.61 16.92 -5.36
C TRP A 107 37.56 17.33 -4.24
N PRO A 108 38.31 16.43 -3.56
CA PRO A 108 39.28 16.83 -2.54
C PRO A 108 40.35 17.79 -3.08
N GLU A 109 40.67 17.72 -4.37
CA GLU A 109 41.64 18.61 -5.03
C GLU A 109 41.08 20.02 -5.30
N TRP A 110 39.75 20.16 -5.36
CA TRP A 110 39.07 21.46 -5.45
C TRP A 110 39.05 22.17 -4.11
N PHE A 111 38.71 21.46 -3.03
CA PHE A 111 38.46 22.04 -1.72
C PHE A 111 39.77 22.26 -0.92
N THR A 112 40.66 23.03 -1.54
CA THR A 112 41.90 23.55 -0.95
C THR A 112 41.91 25.07 -1.02
N ASP A 113 42.60 25.75 -0.09
CA ASP A 113 42.70 27.22 -0.06
C ASP A 113 43.15 27.82 -1.40
N THR A 114 44.09 27.18 -2.10
CA THR A 114 44.62 27.70 -3.37
C THR A 114 43.55 27.74 -4.46
N THR A 115 42.81 26.64 -4.63
CA THR A 115 41.76 26.56 -5.65
C THR A 115 40.53 27.36 -5.24
N MET A 116 40.07 27.22 -4.00
CA MET A 116 38.85 27.87 -3.54
C MET A 116 38.96 29.40 -3.48
N ASN A 117 40.13 29.96 -3.16
CA ASN A 117 40.32 31.42 -3.26
C ASN A 117 40.17 31.95 -4.70
N ALA A 118 40.47 31.14 -5.73
CA ALA A 118 40.17 31.51 -7.12
C ALA A 118 38.67 31.41 -7.42
N VAL A 119 37.99 30.37 -6.91
CA VAL A 119 36.52 30.19 -7.02
C VAL A 119 35.77 31.35 -6.36
N TYR A 120 36.19 31.77 -5.17
CA TYR A 120 35.59 32.91 -4.45
C TYR A 120 35.76 34.23 -5.21
N ALA A 121 36.85 34.42 -5.94
CA ALA A 121 37.15 35.67 -6.65
C ALA A 121 36.55 35.77 -8.08
N GLU A 122 36.04 34.67 -8.64
CA GLU A 122 35.59 34.62 -10.04
C GLU A 122 34.25 35.34 -10.28
N THR A 123 34.13 36.04 -11.41
CA THR A 123 32.97 36.86 -11.78
C THR A 123 32.54 36.69 -13.24
N GLY A 124 33.31 35.93 -14.03
CA GLY A 124 33.02 35.54 -15.39
C GLY A 124 31.92 34.49 -15.50
N GLN A 125 31.30 34.41 -16.68
CA GLN A 125 30.38 33.32 -16.97
C GLN A 125 31.14 32.03 -17.30
N ASN A 126 32.28 32.10 -18.01
CA ASN A 126 32.97 30.89 -18.51
C ASN A 126 32.01 29.98 -19.29
N ILE A 127 31.40 30.55 -20.34
CA ILE A 127 30.28 29.93 -21.07
C ILE A 127 30.67 28.64 -21.78
N GLY A 128 31.89 28.58 -22.36
CA GLY A 128 32.25 27.50 -23.28
C GLY A 128 31.32 27.44 -24.49
N ASP A 129 31.06 26.24 -24.99
CA ASP A 129 30.19 25.98 -26.15
C ASP A 129 28.74 25.62 -25.76
N PHE A 130 28.38 25.67 -24.47
CA PHE A 130 27.09 25.21 -23.93
C PHE A 130 25.89 26.16 -24.13
N GLY A 131 26.12 27.34 -24.72
CA GLY A 131 25.11 28.39 -24.87
C GLY A 131 25.13 29.45 -23.75
N ALA A 132 24.83 30.70 -24.13
CA ALA A 132 24.87 31.83 -23.20
C ALA A 132 23.63 31.86 -22.30
N TRP A 133 23.78 32.33 -21.05
CA TRP A 133 22.67 32.56 -20.13
C TRP A 133 22.51 34.01 -19.73
N SER A 134 21.27 34.37 -19.41
CA SER A 134 20.90 35.64 -18.79
C SER A 134 21.36 35.65 -17.34
N ARG A 135 22.05 36.72 -16.93
CA ARG A 135 22.41 36.99 -15.52
C ARG A 135 22.25 38.46 -15.20
N LEU A 136 22.25 38.81 -13.91
CA LEU A 136 22.20 40.21 -13.47
C LEU A 136 23.36 41.00 -14.12
N ALA A 137 23.02 42.14 -14.73
CA ALA A 137 23.96 42.89 -15.57
C ALA A 137 25.08 43.62 -14.79
N THR A 138 24.92 43.76 -13.47
CA THR A 138 25.87 44.41 -12.57
C THR A 138 26.36 43.40 -11.55
N ASP A 139 27.67 43.19 -11.47
CA ASP A 139 28.31 42.46 -10.37
C ASP A 139 28.14 43.28 -9.07
N PRO A 140 27.55 42.73 -7.99
CA PRO A 140 27.45 43.43 -6.69
C PRO A 140 28.81 43.71 -6.03
N GLY A 141 29.89 43.10 -6.53
CA GLY A 141 31.21 43.10 -5.92
C GLY A 141 31.36 41.98 -4.89
N GLY A 142 32.51 41.95 -4.22
CA GLY A 142 32.81 40.90 -3.23
C GLY A 142 33.05 39.52 -3.83
N GLU A 143 33.22 38.54 -2.95
CA GLU A 143 33.42 37.13 -3.29
C GLU A 143 32.10 36.42 -3.60
N ASN A 144 32.16 35.31 -4.32
CA ASN A 144 31.06 34.35 -4.36
C ASN A 144 30.82 33.81 -2.94
N GLU A 145 29.55 33.80 -2.54
CA GLU A 145 29.07 33.38 -1.22
C GLU A 145 28.40 32.00 -1.27
N ILE A 146 27.81 31.66 -2.42
CA ILE A 146 27.19 30.36 -2.67
C ILE A 146 28.03 29.60 -3.68
N ILE A 147 28.46 28.40 -3.31
CA ILE A 147 29.29 27.50 -4.11
C ILE A 147 28.44 26.29 -4.49
N MET A 148 27.81 26.35 -5.66
CA MET A 148 27.20 25.17 -6.27
C MET A 148 28.29 24.33 -6.93
N PHE A 149 28.26 23.00 -6.79
CA PHE A 149 29.16 22.13 -7.54
C PHE A 149 28.50 20.80 -7.92
N LYS A 150 28.92 20.23 -9.06
CA LYS A 150 28.39 18.96 -9.56
C LYS A 150 29.39 18.15 -10.36
N SER A 151 29.20 16.83 -10.33
CA SER A 151 29.79 15.90 -11.31
C SER A 151 28.92 15.79 -12.58
N CYS A 152 29.39 15.09 -13.61
CA CYS A 152 28.61 14.74 -14.82
C CYS A 152 28.16 13.27 -14.79
N TYR A 153 27.26 12.89 -15.69
CA TYR A 153 26.62 11.56 -15.75
C TYR A 153 27.56 10.35 -15.62
N PRO A 154 28.83 10.34 -16.12
CA PRO A 154 29.69 9.15 -15.96
C PRO A 154 30.03 8.82 -14.50
N ASN A 155 29.73 9.72 -13.57
CA ASN A 155 29.93 9.51 -12.14
C ASN A 155 28.77 8.74 -11.47
N SER A 156 27.69 8.47 -12.22
CA SER A 156 26.66 7.51 -11.85
C SER A 156 27.00 6.08 -12.24
N ASP A 157 28.13 5.84 -12.93
CA ASP A 157 28.64 4.49 -13.16
C ASP A 157 29.39 3.96 -11.91
N LEU A 158 28.64 3.65 -10.84
CA LEU A 158 29.20 3.24 -9.55
C LEU A 158 29.20 1.72 -9.33
N TYR A 159 30.37 1.20 -8.99
CA TYR A 159 30.63 -0.20 -8.65
C TYR A 159 30.54 -0.44 -7.12
N GLY A 160 30.66 -1.69 -6.68
CA GLY A 160 30.44 -2.10 -5.30
C GLY A 160 28.98 -2.51 -5.06
N ASN A 161 28.49 -2.34 -3.83
CA ASN A 161 27.12 -2.67 -3.44
C ASN A 161 26.38 -1.45 -2.85
N PRO A 162 25.03 -1.40 -2.94
CA PRO A 162 24.24 -0.26 -2.44
C PRO A 162 24.46 0.06 -0.95
N GLY A 163 24.66 -0.99 -0.15
CA GLY A 163 24.86 -0.92 1.30
C GLY A 163 26.30 -0.70 1.76
N ASP A 164 27.28 -0.54 0.87
CA ASP A 164 28.69 -0.42 1.27
C ASP A 164 28.91 0.83 2.16
N PRO A 165 29.65 0.70 3.28
CA PRO A 165 30.02 1.84 4.13
C PRO A 165 31.06 2.74 3.43
N PRO A 166 31.25 4.00 3.88
CA PRO A 166 32.39 4.79 3.45
C PRO A 166 33.72 4.07 3.73
N LEU A 167 34.69 4.23 2.82
CA LEU A 167 36.09 3.89 3.09
C LEU A 167 36.68 4.84 4.16
N ASP A 168 37.74 4.38 4.84
CA ASP A 168 38.48 5.19 5.82
C ASP A 168 39.12 6.43 5.17
N GLU A 169 39.59 6.31 3.93
CA GLU A 169 40.28 7.36 3.16
C GLU A 169 39.87 7.27 1.67
N PRO A 170 39.67 8.41 0.97
CA PRO A 170 39.35 8.42 -0.46
C PRO A 170 40.47 7.93 -1.39
N ASN A 171 40.07 7.48 -2.58
CA ASN A 171 40.94 7.01 -3.66
C ASN A 171 40.32 7.31 -5.05
N ASP A 172 40.88 6.74 -6.11
CA ASP A 172 40.52 6.99 -7.51
C ASP A 172 39.39 6.08 -8.07
N GLN A 173 38.80 5.20 -7.25
CA GLN A 173 37.83 4.20 -7.71
C GLN A 173 36.39 4.74 -7.75
N TYR A 174 35.63 4.35 -8.77
CA TYR A 174 34.20 4.68 -8.90
C TYR A 174 33.35 3.66 -8.14
N THR A 175 33.39 3.68 -6.81
CA THR A 175 32.57 2.77 -5.97
C THR A 175 31.69 3.54 -4.99
N VAL A 176 30.58 2.93 -4.56
CA VAL A 176 29.71 3.49 -3.50
C VAL A 176 30.52 3.83 -2.24
N ALA A 177 31.39 2.92 -1.80
CA ALA A 177 32.24 3.12 -0.63
C ALA A 177 33.20 4.32 -0.78
N ASN A 178 33.85 4.46 -1.94
CA ASN A 178 34.77 5.58 -2.19
C ASN A 178 34.04 6.91 -2.35
N ALA A 179 32.88 6.91 -3.04
CA ALA A 179 32.06 8.10 -3.20
C ALA A 179 31.60 8.64 -1.83
N LYS A 180 31.13 7.78 -0.93
CA LYS A 180 30.81 8.17 0.46
C LYS A 180 32.03 8.72 1.22
N ALA A 181 33.21 8.13 1.04
CA ALA A 181 34.45 8.62 1.65
C ALA A 181 34.84 10.03 1.16
N VAL A 182 34.80 10.26 -0.16
CA VAL A 182 35.06 11.58 -0.76
C VAL A 182 34.17 12.64 -0.12
N TYR A 183 32.86 12.42 -0.12
CA TYR A 183 31.91 13.41 0.38
C TYR A 183 32.06 13.65 1.90
N ASN A 184 32.46 12.64 2.68
CA ASN A 184 32.85 12.83 4.08
C ASN A 184 34.12 13.68 4.22
N GLU A 185 35.13 13.52 3.37
CA GLU A 185 36.32 14.38 3.37
C GLU A 185 35.97 15.86 3.10
N LEU A 186 35.03 16.11 2.17
CA LEU A 186 34.63 17.49 1.81
C LEU A 186 34.05 18.28 3.00
N LEU A 187 33.32 17.60 3.90
CA LEU A 187 32.78 18.24 5.10
C LEU A 187 33.90 18.91 5.92
N THR A 188 35.10 18.31 5.99
CA THR A 188 36.23 18.86 6.75
C THR A 188 36.68 20.23 6.23
N TYR A 189 36.55 20.50 4.93
CA TYR A 189 36.80 21.82 4.36
C TYR A 189 35.61 22.76 4.61
N PHE A 190 34.37 22.28 4.47
CA PHE A 190 33.16 23.08 4.66
C PHE A 190 33.04 23.65 6.09
N GLU A 191 33.47 22.90 7.12
CA GLU A 191 33.55 23.38 8.51
C GLU A 191 34.44 24.62 8.65
N THR A 192 35.48 24.76 7.82
CA THR A 192 36.40 25.90 7.87
C THR A 192 35.82 27.18 7.24
N ARG A 193 34.78 27.07 6.42
CA ARG A 193 34.21 28.15 5.60
C ARG A 193 32.71 28.34 5.84
N LEU A 194 32.33 28.56 7.09
CA LEU A 194 30.95 28.91 7.47
C LEU A 194 30.47 30.25 6.85
N ASP A 195 31.40 31.05 6.33
CA ASP A 195 31.16 32.25 5.51
C ASP A 195 30.72 31.95 4.06
N LYS A 196 30.57 30.66 3.69
CA LYS A 196 30.11 30.19 2.39
C LYS A 196 29.00 29.15 2.55
N LEU A 197 28.00 29.17 1.67
CA LEU A 197 27.04 28.08 1.50
C LEU A 197 27.52 27.16 0.38
N PHE A 198 27.78 25.89 0.71
CA PHE A 198 28.10 24.84 -0.26
C PHE A 198 26.83 24.10 -0.66
N VAL A 199 26.57 23.98 -1.96
CA VAL A 199 25.38 23.31 -2.50
C VAL A 199 25.83 22.19 -3.42
N VAL A 200 25.65 20.95 -2.97
CA VAL A 200 25.88 19.76 -3.78
C VAL A 200 24.72 19.56 -4.74
N ILE A 201 25.02 19.42 -6.02
CA ILE A 201 24.09 18.92 -7.01
C ILE A 201 24.56 17.50 -7.37
N THR A 202 23.71 16.49 -7.18
CA THR A 202 24.09 15.09 -7.48
C THR A 202 24.38 14.89 -8.97
N ALA A 203 25.14 13.85 -9.30
CA ALA A 203 25.41 13.52 -10.70
C ALA A 203 24.08 13.12 -11.39
N PRO A 204 23.80 13.58 -12.62
CA PRO A 204 22.62 13.11 -13.37
C PRO A 204 22.74 11.61 -13.70
N PRO A 205 21.63 10.88 -13.84
CA PRO A 205 21.64 9.46 -14.18
C PRO A 205 22.12 9.22 -15.62
N MET A 206 22.54 8.00 -15.92
CA MET A 206 22.85 7.52 -17.27
C MET A 206 21.70 6.69 -17.84
N ALA A 207 21.53 6.66 -19.17
CA ALA A 207 20.66 5.69 -19.82
C ALA A 207 21.19 4.26 -19.64
N GLU A 208 20.30 3.26 -19.67
CA GLU A 208 20.67 1.86 -19.50
C GLU A 208 21.74 1.39 -20.49
N VAL A 209 21.62 1.78 -21.77
CA VAL A 209 22.56 1.36 -22.82
C VAL A 209 23.97 1.94 -22.64
N SER A 210 24.11 3.07 -21.96
CA SER A 210 25.39 3.76 -21.74
C SER A 210 26.31 3.01 -20.78
N TYR A 211 25.75 2.22 -19.85
CA TYR A 211 26.52 1.36 -18.94
C TYR A 211 27.23 0.20 -19.66
N VAL A 212 26.73 -0.22 -20.83
CA VAL A 212 27.14 -1.45 -21.54
C VAL A 212 28.53 -1.35 -22.19
N ILE A 213 29.02 -0.13 -22.41
CA ILE A 213 30.19 0.13 -23.28
C ILE A 213 31.53 -0.28 -22.64
N ASN A 214 31.65 -0.24 -21.31
CA ASN A 214 32.96 -0.29 -20.64
C ASN A 214 33.22 -1.49 -19.69
N ASP A 215 32.17 -2.09 -19.11
CA ASP A 215 32.30 -3.33 -18.34
C ASP A 215 30.99 -4.16 -18.43
N VAL A 216 31.14 -5.47 -18.68
CA VAL A 216 30.06 -6.45 -18.72
C VAL A 216 30.05 -7.38 -17.50
N SER A 217 31.00 -7.22 -16.57
CA SER A 217 31.11 -8.03 -15.36
C SER A 217 30.13 -7.61 -14.27
N THR A 218 29.74 -6.32 -14.25
CA THR A 218 28.72 -5.77 -13.35
C THR A 218 27.54 -5.24 -14.21
N PRO A 219 26.33 -5.83 -14.08
CA PRO A 219 25.13 -5.38 -14.80
C PRO A 219 24.83 -3.87 -14.68
N ALA A 220 24.22 -3.31 -15.71
CA ALA A 220 23.78 -1.90 -15.73
C ALA A 220 22.80 -1.58 -14.59
N ALA A 221 21.86 -2.49 -14.33
CA ALA A 221 20.89 -2.37 -13.24
C ALA A 221 21.55 -2.29 -11.85
N ASP A 222 22.62 -3.06 -11.61
CA ASP A 222 23.34 -3.05 -10.33
C ASP A 222 24.10 -1.73 -10.14
N ARG A 223 24.74 -1.20 -11.20
CA ARG A 223 25.46 0.08 -11.17
C ARG A 223 24.51 1.27 -11.04
N ALA A 224 23.36 1.23 -11.68
CA ALA A 224 22.28 2.21 -11.50
C ALA A 224 21.64 2.13 -10.09
N ALA A 225 21.52 0.92 -9.51
CA ALA A 225 21.07 0.74 -8.12
C ALA A 225 22.11 1.27 -7.10
N ASN A 226 23.40 1.09 -7.37
CA ASN A 226 24.49 1.68 -6.59
C ASN A 226 24.43 3.22 -6.60
N ALA A 227 24.25 3.83 -7.77
CA ALA A 227 24.10 5.29 -7.89
C ALA A 227 22.82 5.80 -7.20
N ARG A 228 21.70 5.10 -7.35
CA ARG A 228 20.46 5.39 -6.59
C ARG A 228 20.72 5.39 -5.08
N ALA A 229 21.35 4.36 -4.55
CA ALA A 229 21.59 4.22 -3.11
C ALA A 229 22.61 5.23 -2.57
N PHE A 230 23.65 5.58 -3.36
CA PHE A 230 24.58 6.63 -3.02
C PHE A 230 23.90 8.01 -2.93
N ASN A 231 23.07 8.36 -3.91
CA ASN A 231 22.33 9.63 -3.91
C ASN A 231 21.26 9.66 -2.80
N ALA A 232 20.59 8.54 -2.51
CA ALA A 232 19.68 8.44 -1.37
C ALA A 232 20.39 8.65 -0.02
N TRP A 233 21.61 8.10 0.15
CA TRP A 233 22.44 8.33 1.34
C TRP A 233 22.87 9.80 1.47
N LEU A 234 23.24 10.43 0.34
CA LEU A 234 23.58 11.86 0.29
C LEU A 234 22.41 12.77 0.73
N VAL A 235 21.16 12.40 0.41
CA VAL A 235 19.95 13.13 0.84
C VAL A 235 19.60 12.88 2.30
N ASN A 236 19.64 11.62 2.75
CA ASN A 236 19.02 11.22 4.01
C ASN A 236 19.99 11.13 5.20
N ASP A 237 21.26 10.78 4.97
CA ASP A 237 22.19 10.33 6.02
C ASP A 237 23.51 11.12 6.08
N TRP A 238 23.99 11.69 4.97
CA TRP A 238 25.35 12.24 4.88
C TRP A 238 25.61 13.40 5.87
N LEU A 239 24.61 14.25 6.10
CA LEU A 239 24.72 15.42 6.99
C LEU A 239 24.31 15.15 8.44
N ASP A 240 24.00 13.91 8.80
CA ASP A 240 23.40 13.54 10.09
C ASP A 240 24.33 13.78 11.31
N GLY A 241 25.63 13.98 11.06
CA GLY A 241 26.64 14.41 12.03
C GLY A 241 27.20 15.83 11.82
N TYR A 242 26.76 16.55 10.78
CA TYR A 242 27.32 17.84 10.40
C TYR A 242 26.65 18.98 11.20
N ALA A 243 27.46 19.83 11.84
CA ALA A 243 26.97 20.75 12.87
C ALA A 243 26.54 22.15 12.36
N HIS A 244 26.54 22.37 11.04
CA HIS A 244 26.42 23.70 10.45
C HIS A 244 25.44 23.77 9.28
N ASP A 245 24.66 24.84 9.20
CA ASP A 245 23.67 25.07 8.12
C ASP A 245 24.30 25.61 6.82
N ASN A 246 25.60 25.39 6.61
CA ASN A 246 26.37 25.92 5.47
C ASN A 246 26.59 24.89 4.35
N VAL A 247 25.96 23.72 4.44
CA VAL A 247 25.96 22.67 3.40
C VAL A 247 24.52 22.27 3.10
N ALA A 248 24.19 22.19 1.81
CA ALA A 248 22.89 21.76 1.31
C ALA A 248 23.04 20.85 0.08
N LEU A 249 21.97 20.14 -0.29
CA LEU A 249 21.98 19.20 -1.39
C LEU A 249 20.69 19.25 -2.22
N PHE A 250 20.82 19.14 -3.53
CA PHE A 250 19.73 18.94 -4.48
C PHE A 250 19.96 17.64 -5.26
N ASP A 251 18.95 16.78 -5.28
CA ASP A 251 19.06 15.44 -5.85
C ASP A 251 18.65 15.42 -7.33
N PHE A 252 19.50 16.04 -8.14
CA PHE A 252 19.40 16.11 -9.59
C PHE A 252 19.35 14.72 -10.24
N TYR A 253 19.98 13.71 -9.63
CA TYR A 253 19.83 12.30 -10.01
C TYR A 253 18.36 11.89 -9.98
N ASN A 254 17.73 11.96 -8.79
CA ASN A 254 16.34 11.53 -8.62
C ASN A 254 15.38 12.30 -9.53
N VAL A 255 15.54 13.62 -9.60
CA VAL A 255 14.74 14.51 -10.46
C VAL A 255 14.76 14.09 -11.94
N LEU A 256 15.85 13.48 -12.42
CA LEU A 256 16.01 13.07 -13.82
C LEU A 256 15.72 11.58 -14.09
N THR A 257 15.26 10.82 -13.09
CA THR A 257 14.83 9.42 -13.26
C THR A 257 13.34 9.23 -13.52
N SER A 258 12.58 10.32 -13.74
CA SER A 258 11.20 10.24 -14.24
C SER A 258 10.89 11.41 -15.19
N ASN A 259 10.10 11.10 -16.21
CA ASN A 259 9.54 12.06 -17.16
C ASN A 259 8.01 12.04 -17.12
N GLY A 260 7.40 13.01 -17.78
CA GLY A 260 5.94 13.20 -17.90
C GLY A 260 5.28 12.38 -19.01
N SER A 261 6.00 11.43 -19.61
CA SER A 261 5.38 10.45 -20.51
C SER A 261 4.35 9.61 -19.74
N LEU A 262 3.31 9.15 -20.43
CA LEU A 262 2.24 8.39 -19.80
C LEU A 262 2.67 6.97 -19.42
N SER A 263 3.56 6.39 -20.23
CA SER A 263 4.24 5.13 -19.97
C SER A 263 5.26 5.22 -18.83
N ARG A 264 5.73 6.43 -18.48
CA ARG A 264 6.92 6.70 -17.65
C ARG A 264 8.19 6.01 -18.20
N VAL A 265 8.19 5.69 -19.50
CA VAL A 265 9.31 5.11 -20.26
C VAL A 265 9.85 6.18 -21.19
N ASP A 266 11.17 6.30 -21.23
CA ASP A 266 11.87 7.20 -22.15
C ASP A 266 11.81 6.67 -23.59
N ASP A 267 11.21 7.42 -24.51
CA ASP A 267 11.31 7.11 -25.95
C ASP A 267 12.65 7.63 -26.49
N THR A 268 13.61 6.71 -26.54
CA THR A 268 14.97 6.94 -27.05
C THR A 268 15.06 7.51 -28.48
N SER A 269 13.95 7.58 -29.23
CA SER A 269 13.88 8.20 -30.57
C SER A 269 13.52 9.69 -30.56
N THR A 270 13.15 10.26 -29.40
CA THR A 270 12.79 11.69 -29.26
C THR A 270 13.56 12.36 -28.13
N ARG A 271 13.60 13.70 -28.18
CA ARG A 271 14.22 14.58 -27.16
C ARG A 271 13.20 15.54 -26.54
N GLU A 272 11.95 15.49 -27.01
CA GLU A 272 10.85 16.37 -26.59
C GLU A 272 9.96 15.76 -25.50
N GLU A 273 10.42 14.69 -24.82
CA GLU A 273 9.70 14.07 -23.72
C GLU A 273 9.29 15.11 -22.66
N PRO A 274 7.99 15.27 -22.35
CA PRO A 274 7.53 16.29 -21.43
C PRO A 274 8.04 16.02 -20.02
N HIS A 275 8.20 17.07 -19.22
CA HIS A 275 8.53 16.92 -17.81
C HIS A 275 7.28 16.74 -16.92
N ASP A 276 7.43 15.96 -15.86
CA ASP A 276 6.41 15.69 -14.84
C ASP A 276 6.37 16.71 -13.69
N TYR A 277 7.00 17.89 -13.85
CA TYR A 277 7.01 18.95 -12.83
C TYR A 277 5.59 19.24 -12.28
N ASP A 278 4.58 19.34 -13.14
CA ASP A 278 3.21 19.65 -12.71
C ASP A 278 2.39 18.43 -12.27
N LEU A 279 2.95 17.21 -12.30
CA LEU A 279 2.29 15.96 -11.89
C LEU A 279 2.53 15.61 -10.41
N ARG A 280 3.34 16.40 -9.70
CA ARG A 280 3.70 16.14 -8.30
C ARG A 280 2.48 15.95 -7.37
N PRO A 281 2.56 14.99 -6.43
CA PRO A 281 3.74 14.22 -6.04
C PRO A 281 4.07 13.01 -6.93
N ASP A 282 3.35 12.77 -8.04
CA ASP A 282 3.59 11.62 -8.90
C ASP A 282 4.75 11.83 -9.89
N GLY A 283 5.86 11.21 -9.53
CA GLY A 283 7.14 11.17 -10.21
C GLY A 283 8.29 11.07 -9.19
N ASN A 284 9.50 11.22 -9.69
CA ASN A 284 10.72 11.29 -8.92
C ASN A 284 11.15 12.76 -8.81
N HIS A 285 11.14 13.33 -7.61
CA HIS A 285 11.26 14.78 -7.39
C HIS A 285 12.10 15.10 -6.14
N HIS A 286 12.67 16.32 -6.11
CA HIS A 286 13.26 16.91 -4.92
C HIS A 286 12.99 18.41 -4.94
N TYR A 287 11.94 18.87 -4.24
CA TYR A 287 11.38 20.21 -4.42
C TYR A 287 10.85 20.81 -3.10
N TRP A 288 10.58 22.12 -3.10
CA TRP A 288 9.86 22.80 -2.02
C TRP A 288 8.35 22.79 -2.28
N ASN A 289 7.55 22.21 -1.38
CA ASN A 289 6.10 22.11 -1.57
C ASN A 289 5.30 23.36 -1.13
N GLY A 290 5.97 24.38 -0.58
CA GLY A 290 5.34 25.55 0.05
C GLY A 290 5.40 25.53 1.58
N SER A 291 5.71 24.39 2.19
CA SER A 291 5.81 24.22 3.65
C SER A 291 6.98 23.36 4.13
N GLU A 292 7.46 22.42 3.31
CA GLU A 292 8.63 21.59 3.60
C GLU A 292 9.38 21.21 2.31
N ILE A 293 10.61 20.70 2.49
CA ILE A 293 11.39 20.06 1.44
C ILE A 293 10.86 18.64 1.27
N VAL A 294 10.45 18.30 0.05
CA VAL A 294 9.93 16.97 -0.30
C VAL A 294 10.90 16.28 -1.25
N HIS A 295 11.27 15.06 -0.91
CA HIS A 295 11.94 14.11 -1.79
C HIS A 295 10.96 12.94 -2.04
N SER A 296 10.68 12.63 -3.30
CA SER A 296 9.73 11.57 -3.67
C SER A 296 10.30 10.65 -4.74
N GLN A 297 9.92 9.38 -4.70
CA GLN A 297 10.24 8.40 -5.72
C GLN A 297 9.03 7.49 -5.96
N THR A 298 8.01 7.95 -6.71
CA THR A 298 6.86 7.09 -7.07
C THR A 298 7.12 6.23 -8.31
N VAL A 299 8.15 6.54 -9.10
CA VAL A 299 8.51 5.81 -10.32
C VAL A 299 9.76 4.96 -10.05
N ALA A 300 9.61 3.64 -10.18
CA ALA A 300 10.66 2.65 -9.95
C ALA A 300 11.68 2.57 -11.11
N ASN A 301 12.37 3.67 -11.38
CA ASN A 301 13.42 3.79 -12.38
C ASN A 301 14.73 4.30 -11.75
N ASN A 302 15.87 3.76 -12.20
CA ASN A 302 17.21 4.18 -11.80
C ASN A 302 18.04 4.74 -12.97
N PHE A 303 17.53 4.68 -14.20
CA PHE A 303 18.18 5.21 -15.40
C PHE A 303 17.69 6.62 -15.73
N SER A 304 18.39 7.30 -16.64
CA SER A 304 17.94 8.59 -17.14
C SER A 304 16.58 8.45 -17.85
N ALA A 305 15.65 9.35 -17.51
CA ALA A 305 14.39 9.55 -18.22
C ALA A 305 14.46 10.77 -19.18
N TYR A 306 15.67 11.31 -19.38
CA TYR A 306 15.98 12.41 -20.30
C TYR A 306 17.36 12.27 -20.99
N PRO A 307 17.82 11.09 -21.43
CA PRO A 307 19.05 10.97 -22.21
C PRO A 307 18.91 11.57 -23.61
N TYR A 308 20.03 11.78 -24.28
CA TYR A 308 20.07 12.27 -25.66
C TYR A 308 20.68 11.19 -26.55
N PHE A 309 19.91 10.68 -27.52
CA PHE A 309 20.42 9.75 -28.52
C PHE A 309 20.69 10.47 -29.84
N SER A 310 21.77 10.06 -30.52
CA SER A 310 22.11 10.59 -31.84
C SER A 310 21.69 9.62 -32.94
N GLU A 311 20.63 9.97 -33.68
CA GLU A 311 20.33 9.37 -34.98
C GLU A 311 21.26 9.94 -36.06
N ASP A 312 22.59 9.70 -35.98
CA ASP A 312 23.45 9.86 -37.16
C ASP A 312 23.53 8.52 -37.92
N PRO A 313 22.77 8.35 -39.02
CA PRO A 313 22.82 7.14 -39.84
C PRO A 313 24.17 6.94 -40.56
N ALA A 314 25.13 7.87 -40.44
CA ALA A 314 26.49 7.72 -40.94
C ALA A 314 27.47 7.08 -39.93
N THR A 315 27.12 7.00 -38.63
CA THR A 315 27.93 6.33 -37.59
C THR A 315 27.37 4.95 -37.26
N PRO A 316 28.09 3.83 -37.53
CA PRO A 316 27.58 2.47 -37.29
C PRO A 316 27.44 2.04 -35.83
N ASP A 317 27.66 2.95 -34.89
CA ASP A 317 27.80 2.70 -33.46
C ASP A 317 26.94 3.75 -32.75
N PRO A 318 25.82 3.38 -32.09
CA PRO A 318 24.93 4.34 -31.45
C PRO A 318 25.58 4.87 -30.18
N TRP A 319 26.17 6.06 -30.26
CA TRP A 319 26.65 6.78 -29.08
C TRP A 319 25.46 7.48 -28.41
N SER A 320 25.16 7.02 -27.20
CA SER A 320 24.32 7.74 -26.25
C SER A 320 25.10 8.92 -25.67
N ASP A 321 24.40 10.04 -25.51
CA ASP A 321 24.87 11.18 -24.76
C ASP A 321 23.94 11.38 -23.56
N ASP A 322 24.34 10.96 -22.36
CA ASP A 322 23.46 11.07 -21.18
C ASP A 322 23.37 12.52 -20.63
N HIS A 323 23.61 13.53 -21.47
CA HIS A 323 23.23 14.90 -21.15
C HIS A 323 21.71 14.99 -21.01
N PRO A 324 21.21 15.51 -19.89
CA PRO A 324 19.78 15.73 -19.72
C PRO A 324 19.25 16.65 -20.82
N THR A 325 18.15 16.27 -21.46
CA THR A 325 17.44 17.12 -22.44
C THR A 325 16.89 18.40 -21.81
N GLY A 326 16.52 19.37 -22.65
CA GLY A 326 15.90 20.63 -22.22
C GLY A 326 14.74 20.44 -21.24
N PRO A 327 13.73 19.58 -21.52
CA PRO A 327 12.65 19.28 -20.57
C PRO A 327 13.13 18.82 -19.18
N GLY A 328 14.11 17.90 -19.11
CA GLY A 328 14.68 17.45 -17.84
C GLY A 328 15.42 18.56 -17.08
N ASN A 329 16.20 19.37 -17.79
CA ASN A 329 16.87 20.52 -17.19
C ASN A 329 15.88 21.63 -16.75
N ILE A 330 14.78 21.83 -17.49
CA ILE A 330 13.69 22.76 -17.11
C ILE A 330 12.97 22.28 -15.84
N LYS A 331 12.65 20.98 -15.74
CA LYS A 331 12.13 20.36 -14.50
C LYS A 331 13.03 20.67 -13.31
N ALA A 332 14.32 20.39 -13.45
CA ALA A 332 15.31 20.59 -12.41
C ALA A 332 15.45 22.07 -12.02
N THR A 333 15.45 23.00 -12.98
CA THR A 333 15.43 24.45 -12.70
C THR A 333 14.24 24.85 -11.84
N ALA A 334 13.05 24.37 -12.20
CA ALA A 334 11.82 24.74 -11.51
C ALA A 334 11.72 24.13 -10.09
N GLU A 335 12.32 22.96 -9.83
CA GLU A 335 12.38 22.35 -8.49
C GLU A 335 13.49 22.96 -7.62
N PHE A 336 14.66 23.23 -8.20
CA PHE A 336 15.85 23.67 -7.49
C PHE A 336 15.75 25.12 -6.97
N VAL A 337 15.25 26.06 -7.77
CA VAL A 337 15.34 27.49 -7.42
C VAL A 337 14.58 27.85 -6.13
N PRO A 338 13.35 27.33 -5.87
CA PRO A 338 12.69 27.50 -4.58
C PRO A 338 13.47 26.89 -3.40
N LEU A 339 14.13 25.75 -3.60
CA LEU A 339 14.97 25.11 -2.57
C LEU A 339 16.23 25.92 -2.27
N LEU A 340 16.88 26.47 -3.30
CA LEU A 340 18.07 27.31 -3.12
C LEU A 340 17.74 28.56 -2.28
N ASN A 341 16.57 29.17 -2.47
CA ASN A 341 16.10 30.26 -1.62
C ASN A 341 16.01 29.81 -0.15
N VAL A 342 15.39 28.65 0.13
CA VAL A 342 15.31 28.07 1.49
C VAL A 342 16.70 27.82 2.08
N PHE A 343 17.61 27.19 1.33
CA PHE A 343 18.98 26.95 1.77
C PHE A 343 19.74 28.24 2.06
N TYR A 344 19.62 29.25 1.19
CA TYR A 344 20.23 30.56 1.36
C TYR A 344 19.72 31.26 2.62
N HIS A 345 18.40 31.30 2.86
CA HIS A 345 17.84 31.97 4.02
C HIS A 345 18.13 31.24 5.33
N ARG A 346 18.13 29.90 5.33
CA ARG A 346 18.62 29.09 6.48
C ARG A 346 20.05 29.51 6.84
N TRP A 347 20.96 29.48 5.88
CA TRP A 347 22.37 29.87 6.07
C TRP A 347 22.53 31.34 6.51
N LYS A 348 21.94 32.29 5.77
CA LYS A 348 22.04 33.73 6.06
C LYS A 348 21.31 34.18 7.31
N SER A 349 20.32 33.44 7.80
CA SER A 349 19.68 33.74 9.09
C SER A 349 20.68 33.74 10.25
N GLY A 350 21.86 33.14 10.06
CA GLY A 350 22.93 33.16 11.04
C GLY A 350 22.50 32.45 12.32
N SER A 351 21.83 31.30 12.17
CA SER A 351 21.50 30.40 13.26
C SER A 351 22.79 30.02 14.00
N THR A 352 23.00 30.70 15.13
CA THR A 352 23.63 30.25 16.38
C THR A 352 24.71 29.17 16.30
N THR A 353 25.85 29.41 16.98
CA THR A 353 26.66 28.31 17.55
C THR A 353 25.71 27.28 18.14
N CYS A 354 25.69 26.06 17.60
CA CYS A 354 24.66 25.07 17.85
C CYS A 354 24.20 25.12 19.32
N GLU A 355 22.99 25.63 19.55
CA GLU A 355 22.33 25.55 20.86
C GLU A 355 21.88 24.10 20.97
N PRO A 356 22.62 23.26 21.72
CA PRO A 356 22.37 21.84 21.72
C PRO A 356 21.03 21.59 22.41
N LEU A 357 20.32 20.56 21.97
CA LEU A 357 19.22 20.06 22.77
C LEU A 357 19.71 19.74 24.19
N THR A 358 18.89 20.12 25.17
CA THR A 358 19.03 19.73 26.59
C THR A 358 17.83 18.90 27.06
N GLY A 359 16.82 18.77 26.21
CA GLY A 359 15.62 17.96 26.43
C GLY A 359 14.57 18.17 25.35
N VAL A 360 13.63 17.24 25.26
CA VAL A 360 12.40 17.36 24.47
C VAL A 360 11.21 16.92 25.31
N GLY A 361 10.10 17.65 25.20
CA GLY A 361 8.82 17.32 25.80
C GLY A 361 7.76 17.19 24.72
N ILE A 362 6.64 16.55 25.05
CA ILE A 362 5.48 16.43 24.16
C ILE A 362 4.32 17.20 24.81
N SER A 363 3.56 17.92 23.99
CA SER A 363 2.33 18.60 24.38
C SER A 363 1.15 18.08 23.56
N GLY A 364 -0.01 17.94 24.20
CA GLY A 364 -1.22 17.42 23.57
C GLY A 364 -2.23 16.94 24.61
N SER A 365 -3.38 16.43 24.16
CA SER A 365 -4.44 15.97 25.06
C SER A 365 -3.98 14.83 25.97
N THR A 366 -4.42 14.83 27.24
CA THR A 366 -4.18 13.73 28.19
C THR A 366 -5.36 12.78 28.33
N SER A 367 -6.50 13.12 27.73
CA SER A 367 -7.64 12.23 27.50
C SER A 367 -8.20 12.40 26.09
N GLY A 368 -8.81 11.34 25.56
CA GLY A 368 -9.39 11.34 24.22
C GLY A 368 -10.42 10.23 24.02
N TYR A 369 -10.89 10.07 22.79
CA TYR A 369 -11.89 9.10 22.37
C TYR A 369 -11.37 8.20 21.26
N THR A 370 -11.84 6.95 21.19
CA THR A 370 -11.50 6.01 20.12
C THR A 370 -11.87 6.58 18.76
N ASN A 371 -11.06 6.22 17.73
CA ASN A 371 -11.26 6.65 16.34
C ASN A 371 -11.44 8.17 16.18
N THR A 372 -10.81 8.95 17.06
CA THR A 372 -10.70 10.41 16.95
C THR A 372 -9.22 10.78 16.83
N PRO A 373 -8.82 11.54 15.80
CA PRO A 373 -7.43 11.95 15.65
C PRO A 373 -7.07 12.99 16.72
N TYR A 374 -5.93 12.76 17.38
CA TYR A 374 -5.34 13.67 18.35
C TYR A 374 -3.95 14.08 17.89
N SER A 375 -3.76 15.39 17.73
CA SER A 375 -2.46 15.98 17.40
C SER A 375 -1.66 16.30 18.65
N PHE A 376 -0.37 15.99 18.60
CA PHE A 376 0.62 16.26 19.64
C PHE A 376 1.77 17.04 19.00
N THR A 377 2.40 17.90 19.78
CA THR A 377 3.49 18.77 19.32
C THR A 377 4.69 18.57 20.24
N ALA A 378 5.83 18.20 19.66
CA ALA A 378 7.10 18.16 20.37
C ALA A 378 7.58 19.59 20.63
N SER A 379 8.14 19.83 21.81
CA SER A 379 8.75 21.09 22.20
C SER A 379 10.14 20.82 22.76
N VAL A 380 11.13 21.56 22.28
CA VAL A 380 12.53 21.39 22.65
C VAL A 380 12.98 22.39 23.70
N SER A 381 13.99 22.00 24.48
CA SER A 381 14.64 22.84 25.47
C SER A 381 16.13 22.97 25.15
N PRO A 382 16.70 24.19 25.09
CA PRO A 382 15.99 25.48 25.08
C PRO A 382 15.11 25.61 23.83
N ALA A 383 14.08 26.46 23.88
CA ALA A 383 13.23 26.72 22.70
C ALA A 383 13.97 27.45 21.55
N ALA A 384 15.19 27.92 21.82
CA ALA A 384 16.13 28.48 20.85
C ALA A 384 17.17 27.44 20.36
N ALA A 385 16.98 26.15 20.65
CA ALA A 385 17.83 25.09 20.13
C ALA A 385 17.84 25.10 18.60
N SER A 386 19.04 25.00 18.02
CA SER A 386 19.24 25.18 16.58
C SER A 386 18.57 24.07 15.78
N THR A 387 17.87 24.47 14.71
CA THR A 387 17.34 23.60 13.66
C THR A 387 18.41 23.33 12.60
N PRO A 388 18.32 22.23 11.80
CA PRO A 388 17.28 21.21 11.81
C PRO A 388 17.31 20.35 13.08
N ILE A 389 16.11 20.00 13.57
CA ILE A 389 15.94 19.04 14.66
C ILE A 389 15.25 17.82 14.07
N THR A 390 15.95 16.69 14.07
CA THR A 390 15.38 15.40 13.68
C THR A 390 14.49 14.90 14.80
N TYR A 391 13.24 14.60 14.48
CA TYR A 391 12.25 14.04 15.41
C TYR A 391 11.83 12.65 14.93
N THR A 392 12.02 11.63 15.76
CA THR A 392 11.51 10.28 15.51
C THR A 392 10.45 9.97 16.55
N TRP A 393 9.24 9.68 16.10
CA TRP A 393 8.07 9.44 16.95
C TRP A 393 7.79 7.93 17.07
N LEU A 394 7.56 7.46 18.30
CA LEU A 394 7.30 6.05 18.61
C LEU A 394 6.08 5.91 19.54
N PRO A 395 5.03 5.14 19.18
CA PRO A 395 4.85 4.48 17.88
C PRO A 395 4.81 5.49 16.71
N ALA A 396 4.99 4.99 15.48
CA ALA A 396 4.91 5.82 14.29
C ALA A 396 3.52 6.49 14.20
N PRO A 397 3.43 7.79 13.87
CA PRO A 397 2.16 8.52 13.83
C PRO A 397 1.36 8.21 12.56
N SER A 398 0.04 8.40 12.63
CA SER A 398 -0.86 8.22 11.49
C SER A 398 -0.79 9.35 10.45
N SER A 399 -0.34 10.55 10.85
CA SER A 399 0.00 11.68 9.98
C SER A 399 0.70 12.77 10.80
N GLY A 400 1.32 13.76 10.16
CA GLY A 400 1.98 14.85 10.88
C GLY A 400 3.11 15.52 10.11
N THR A 401 3.85 16.37 10.81
CA THR A 401 5.16 16.90 10.39
C THR A 401 6.23 16.39 11.35
N ALA A 402 7.52 16.64 11.10
CA ALA A 402 8.58 16.22 12.02
C ALA A 402 8.30 16.65 13.49
N ALA A 403 7.96 17.92 13.74
CA ALA A 403 7.71 18.41 15.10
C ALA A 403 6.27 18.15 15.64
N SER A 404 5.35 17.62 14.82
CA SER A 404 3.95 17.42 15.23
C SER A 404 3.37 16.10 14.73
N ALA A 405 2.89 15.27 15.63
CA ALA A 405 2.45 13.92 15.35
C ALA A 405 0.96 13.75 15.68
N SER A 406 0.20 13.30 14.69
CA SER A 406 -1.23 12.98 14.82
C SER A 406 -1.40 11.47 14.98
N TYR A 407 -2.15 11.09 16.00
CA TYR A 407 -2.43 9.71 16.37
C TYR A 407 -3.92 9.46 16.47
N THR A 408 -4.35 8.32 15.95
CA THR A 408 -5.68 7.77 16.17
C THR A 408 -5.54 6.39 16.79
N TRP A 409 -6.28 6.12 17.86
CA TRP A 409 -6.26 4.79 18.50
C TRP A 409 -7.67 4.17 18.46
N PRO A 410 -7.81 2.93 17.95
CA PRO A 410 -9.10 2.25 17.92
C PRO A 410 -9.48 1.66 19.28
N THR A 411 -8.51 1.43 20.17
CA THR A 411 -8.70 0.78 21.46
C THR A 411 -8.51 1.74 22.64
N ILE A 412 -9.38 1.61 23.64
CA ILE A 412 -9.35 2.41 24.89
C ILE A 412 -8.10 2.14 25.74
N GLY A 413 -7.87 2.97 26.75
CA GLY A 413 -6.75 2.86 27.69
C GLY A 413 -5.65 3.91 27.49
N PRO A 414 -4.63 3.93 28.38
CA PRO A 414 -3.50 4.83 28.27
C PRO A 414 -2.61 4.46 27.06
N ARG A 415 -2.28 5.46 26.25
CA ARG A 415 -1.39 5.38 25.10
C ARG A 415 -0.18 6.25 25.37
N THR A 416 0.97 5.62 25.48
CA THR A 416 2.25 6.31 25.67
C THR A 416 2.86 6.58 24.31
N ILE A 417 3.10 7.86 24.04
CA ILE A 417 3.87 8.35 22.90
C ILE A 417 5.25 8.74 23.40
N THR A 418 6.27 8.41 22.64
CA THR A 418 7.63 8.89 22.82
C THR A 418 8.07 9.66 21.57
N VAL A 419 8.88 10.70 21.78
CA VAL A 419 9.59 11.40 20.70
C VAL A 419 11.06 11.43 21.07
N THR A 420 11.91 10.96 20.16
CA THR A 420 13.34 11.20 20.19
C THR A 420 13.66 12.43 19.35
N ALA A 421 14.35 13.41 19.93
CA ALA A 421 14.83 14.60 19.23
C ALA A 421 16.36 14.68 19.26
N LYS A 422 16.97 15.00 18.13
CA LYS A 422 18.43 15.21 17.96
C LYS A 422 18.63 16.46 17.08
N ASN A 423 19.67 17.24 17.38
CA ASN A 423 20.15 18.32 16.51
C ASN A 423 21.68 18.27 16.39
N CYS A 424 22.28 19.30 15.82
CA CYS A 424 23.73 19.53 15.72
C CYS A 424 24.54 19.31 17.02
N GLY A 425 23.91 19.25 18.20
CA GLY A 425 24.55 18.90 19.47
C GLY A 425 24.85 17.40 19.65
N GLY A 426 24.47 16.56 18.69
CA GLY A 426 24.78 15.12 18.61
C GLY A 426 24.08 14.21 19.64
N THR A 427 23.58 14.78 20.74
CA THR A 427 22.91 14.04 21.82
C THR A 427 21.41 13.89 21.54
N THR A 428 20.92 12.65 21.53
CA THR A 428 19.48 12.35 21.39
C THR A 428 18.77 12.43 22.73
N PHE A 429 17.65 13.15 22.80
CA PHE A 429 16.80 13.25 23.98
C PHE A 429 15.45 12.57 23.75
N VAL A 430 14.90 11.93 24.78
CA VAL A 430 13.60 11.25 24.75
C VAL A 430 12.58 12.05 25.57
N GLY A 431 11.47 12.41 24.95
CA GLY A 431 10.28 12.96 25.61
C GLY A 431 9.16 11.93 25.58
N THR A 432 8.37 11.85 26.66
CA THR A 432 7.28 10.87 26.81
C THR A 432 6.00 11.55 27.26
N HIS A 433 4.86 11.22 26.64
CA HIS A 433 3.54 11.69 27.02
C HIS A 433 2.52 10.56 26.99
N THR A 434 1.48 10.64 27.83
CA THR A 434 0.43 9.62 27.89
C THR A 434 -0.95 10.27 27.75
N ILE A 435 -1.73 9.77 26.79
CA ILE A 435 -3.14 10.11 26.60
C ILE A 435 -4.02 8.91 26.96
N THR A 436 -5.10 9.11 27.72
CA THR A 436 -6.06 8.05 28.05
C THR A 436 -7.24 8.09 27.09
N ILE A 437 -7.35 7.07 26.23
CA ILE A 437 -8.40 6.95 25.23
C ILE A 437 -9.62 6.26 25.84
N THR A 438 -10.81 6.77 25.57
CA THR A 438 -12.12 6.31 26.06
C THR A 438 -13.08 6.10 24.88
N ILE A 439 -14.30 5.59 25.08
CA ILE A 439 -15.20 5.32 23.92
C ILE A 439 -15.81 6.62 23.40
N LYS A 440 -15.73 6.85 22.08
CA LYS A 440 -16.54 7.89 21.41
C LYS A 440 -17.99 7.45 21.36
N ILE A 441 -18.79 7.87 22.33
CA ILE A 441 -20.23 7.59 22.31
C ILE A 441 -20.86 8.48 21.23
N GLY A 442 -21.38 7.88 20.16
CA GLY A 442 -22.18 8.57 19.16
C GLY A 442 -23.35 9.31 19.80
N GLU A 443 -23.75 10.45 19.24
CA GLU A 443 -24.73 11.35 19.85
C GLU A 443 -26.01 10.59 20.21
N GLN A 444 -26.34 10.56 21.50
CA GLN A 444 -27.60 9.99 21.96
C GLN A 444 -28.75 10.77 21.32
N TYR A 445 -29.64 10.07 20.61
CA TYR A 445 -30.97 10.59 20.30
C TYR A 445 -31.63 11.00 21.62
N ALA A 446 -31.73 12.31 21.85
CA ALA A 446 -32.43 12.88 23.00
C ALA A 446 -33.93 12.60 22.86
N LEU A 447 -34.36 11.46 23.37
CA LEU A 447 -35.76 11.11 23.55
C LEU A 447 -36.37 12.13 24.53
N TYR A 448 -37.12 13.09 23.98
CA TYR A 448 -37.81 14.11 24.75
C TYR A 448 -38.92 13.50 25.62
N LEU A 449 -38.56 13.04 26.82
CA LEU A 449 -39.50 12.80 27.90
C LEU A 449 -40.02 14.16 28.44
N PRO A 450 -41.34 14.29 28.73
CA PRO A 450 -41.93 15.56 29.09
C PRO A 450 -41.40 16.13 30.41
N ILE A 451 -41.23 17.46 30.43
CA ILE A 451 -40.60 18.22 31.50
C ILE A 451 -41.47 18.24 32.78
N ILE A 452 -41.27 17.25 33.68
CA ILE A 452 -41.53 17.38 35.12
C ILE A 452 -40.44 16.57 35.87
N LEU A 453 -40.04 17.02 37.07
CA LEU A 453 -39.09 16.37 38.01
C LEU A 453 -37.58 16.61 37.77
N ARG A 454 -37.16 17.88 37.81
CA ARG A 454 -35.89 18.22 38.49
C ARG A 454 -36.16 18.33 40.00
N ASN A 455 -35.21 17.82 40.80
CA ASN A 455 -35.12 17.85 42.26
C ASN A 455 -35.86 16.75 43.04
N TYR A 456 -35.21 15.59 43.18
CA TYR A 456 -35.34 14.76 44.39
C TYR A 456 -34.04 14.01 44.68
N VAL A 457 -33.48 14.19 45.88
CA VAL A 457 -32.37 13.36 46.38
C VAL A 457 -32.97 12.42 47.42
N ALA A 458 -33.09 11.14 47.08
CA ALA A 458 -33.51 10.09 48.01
C ALA A 458 -32.37 9.10 48.21
N VAL A 459 -31.93 8.96 49.46
CA VAL A 459 -31.05 7.86 49.87
C VAL A 459 -31.92 6.60 49.92
N SER A 460 -31.71 5.67 48.99
CA SER A 460 -32.49 4.42 48.95
C SER A 460 -32.07 3.49 50.11
N PRO A 461 -33.00 2.93 50.90
CA PRO A 461 -32.66 1.96 51.93
C PRO A 461 -32.22 0.62 51.30
N CYS A 462 -31.10 0.08 51.77
CA CYS A 462 -30.58 -1.22 51.34
C CYS A 462 -31.51 -2.36 51.78
N SER A 463 -32.35 -2.86 50.88
CA SER A 463 -33.37 -3.87 51.18
C SER A 463 -32.86 -5.32 51.14
N ALA A 464 -31.76 -5.56 50.41
CA ALA A 464 -31.11 -6.86 50.25
C ALA A 464 -29.58 -6.65 50.17
N PRO A 465 -28.84 -6.81 51.29
CA PRO A 465 -27.39 -6.67 51.29
C PRO A 465 -26.72 -7.83 50.52
N LEU A 466 -25.65 -7.54 49.80
CA LEU A 466 -24.84 -8.56 49.13
C LEU A 466 -24.10 -9.41 50.19
N THR A 467 -24.20 -10.74 50.09
CA THR A 467 -23.51 -11.68 51.00
C THR A 467 -22.54 -12.64 50.31
N GLY A 468 -22.57 -12.72 48.97
CA GLY A 468 -21.66 -13.56 48.20
C GLY A 468 -21.72 -13.24 46.70
N VAL A 469 -20.72 -13.70 45.97
CA VAL A 469 -20.69 -13.78 44.50
C VAL A 469 -20.04 -15.09 44.09
N THR A 470 -20.29 -15.56 42.87
CA THR A 470 -19.63 -16.74 42.30
C THR A 470 -19.33 -16.53 40.83
N ILE A 471 -18.09 -16.77 40.42
CA ILE A 471 -17.63 -16.73 39.03
C ILE A 471 -17.95 -18.07 38.34
N SER A 472 -18.30 -18.00 37.06
CA SER A 472 -18.48 -19.15 36.18
C SER A 472 -17.81 -18.88 34.83
N GLY A 473 -17.10 -19.86 34.29
CA GLY A 473 -16.45 -19.76 32.98
C GLY A 473 -15.52 -20.93 32.66
N PRO A 474 -14.79 -20.90 31.53
CA PRO A 474 -13.95 -22.01 31.06
C PRO A 474 -12.77 -22.32 32.00
N THR A 475 -12.33 -23.59 32.05
CA THR A 475 -11.20 -24.05 32.89
C THR A 475 -9.95 -24.42 32.08
N SER A 476 -10.04 -24.44 30.75
CA SER A 476 -8.92 -24.63 29.81
C SER A 476 -9.06 -23.73 28.59
N GLY A 477 -7.95 -23.35 27.97
CA GLY A 477 -7.89 -22.51 26.76
C GLY A 477 -6.52 -22.54 26.07
N VAL A 478 -6.33 -21.69 25.05
CA VAL A 478 -5.08 -21.48 24.31
C VAL A 478 -4.71 -20.00 24.23
N THR A 479 -3.44 -19.67 23.96
CA THR A 479 -2.99 -18.29 23.85
C THR A 479 -3.66 -17.57 22.68
N GLY A 480 -3.95 -16.28 22.83
CA GLY A 480 -4.59 -15.47 21.79
C GLY A 480 -6.10 -15.64 21.69
N THR A 481 -6.73 -16.54 22.44
CA THR A 481 -8.20 -16.67 22.48
C THR A 481 -8.82 -15.90 23.66
N THR A 482 -9.96 -15.26 23.41
CA THR A 482 -10.73 -14.51 24.40
C THR A 482 -11.73 -15.42 25.12
N TYR A 483 -11.78 -15.36 26.45
CA TYR A 483 -12.65 -16.17 27.32
C TYR A 483 -13.50 -15.29 28.24
N THR A 484 -14.81 -15.56 28.30
CA THR A 484 -15.77 -14.78 29.10
C THR A 484 -16.17 -15.50 30.38
N PHE A 485 -16.21 -14.74 31.48
CA PHE A 485 -16.56 -15.20 32.82
C PHE A 485 -17.75 -14.39 33.36
N ASN A 486 -18.73 -15.07 33.96
CA ASN A 486 -19.97 -14.46 34.45
C ASN A 486 -20.13 -14.63 35.95
N VAL A 487 -20.72 -13.63 36.61
CA VAL A 487 -20.88 -13.55 38.07
C VAL A 487 -22.35 -13.63 38.46
N THR A 488 -22.65 -14.57 39.36
CA THR A 488 -23.95 -14.65 40.04
C THR A 488 -23.84 -14.07 41.45
N SER A 489 -24.76 -13.18 41.84
CA SER A 489 -24.82 -12.61 43.19
C SER A 489 -25.64 -13.46 44.17
N ALA A 490 -25.26 -13.43 45.44
CA ALA A 490 -25.98 -14.06 46.54
C ALA A 490 -26.37 -13.00 47.59
N PRO A 491 -27.66 -12.88 47.95
CA PRO A 491 -28.82 -13.47 47.25
C PRO A 491 -28.99 -12.84 45.86
N THR A 492 -29.63 -13.55 44.93
CA THR A 492 -29.80 -13.10 43.53
C THR A 492 -30.65 -11.82 43.38
N ASN A 493 -31.38 -11.44 44.43
CA ASN A 493 -32.15 -10.19 44.52
C ASN A 493 -31.43 -9.08 45.33
N ALA A 494 -30.10 -9.17 45.50
CA ALA A 494 -29.31 -8.13 46.16
C ALA A 494 -29.57 -6.74 45.55
N THR A 495 -29.70 -5.72 46.40
CA THR A 495 -30.09 -4.36 46.00
C THR A 495 -29.10 -3.79 44.99
N THR A 496 -29.60 -3.33 43.85
CA THR A 496 -28.83 -2.66 42.80
C THR A 496 -28.70 -1.14 43.05
N PRO A 497 -27.68 -0.47 42.49
CA PRO A 497 -26.58 -1.02 41.70
C PRO A 497 -25.61 -1.85 42.54
N ILE A 498 -25.05 -2.89 41.92
CA ILE A 498 -23.90 -3.65 42.43
C ILE A 498 -22.72 -3.21 41.56
N ALA A 499 -21.66 -2.71 42.18
CA ALA A 499 -20.41 -2.38 41.50
C ALA A 499 -19.48 -3.59 41.56
N TYR A 500 -18.99 -4.03 40.39
CA TYR A 500 -18.01 -5.12 40.28
C TYR A 500 -16.62 -4.55 40.00
N THR A 501 -15.59 -5.29 40.33
CA THR A 501 -14.18 -4.98 40.05
C THR A 501 -13.46 -6.29 39.80
N TRP A 502 -12.92 -6.46 38.61
CA TRP A 502 -12.26 -7.70 38.23
C TRP A 502 -10.74 -7.58 38.35
N THR A 503 -10.05 -8.69 38.61
CA THR A 503 -8.59 -8.72 38.80
C THR A 503 -7.98 -10.03 38.27
N PRO A 504 -6.99 -10.00 37.35
CA PRO A 504 -6.44 -8.81 36.68
C PRO A 504 -7.51 -8.04 35.90
N ALA A 505 -7.19 -6.82 35.44
CA ALA A 505 -8.16 -6.04 34.67
C ALA A 505 -8.53 -6.81 33.38
N PRO A 506 -9.83 -7.01 33.09
CA PRO A 506 -10.27 -7.74 31.92
C PRO A 506 -10.12 -6.88 30.65
N GLN A 507 -10.08 -7.53 29.49
CA GLN A 507 -10.09 -6.88 28.18
C GLN A 507 -11.42 -6.14 27.95
N SER A 508 -12.53 -6.67 28.45
CA SER A 508 -13.84 -6.03 28.42
C SER A 508 -14.69 -6.45 29.63
N GLY A 509 -15.73 -5.66 29.95
CA GLY A 509 -16.71 -5.99 31.00
C GLY A 509 -16.36 -5.57 32.43
N GLU A 510 -15.25 -4.86 32.64
CA GLU A 510 -14.90 -4.24 33.93
C GLU A 510 -16.06 -3.38 34.47
N GLY A 511 -16.31 -3.43 35.78
CA GLY A 511 -17.47 -2.79 36.40
C GLY A 511 -18.78 -3.58 36.34
N THR A 512 -18.86 -4.66 35.54
CA THR A 512 -20.10 -5.42 35.28
C THR A 512 -20.04 -6.87 35.80
N SER A 513 -21.18 -7.57 35.76
CA SER A 513 -21.29 -8.98 36.15
C SER A 513 -20.78 -9.98 35.10
N SER A 514 -20.15 -9.52 34.01
CA SER A 514 -19.56 -10.36 32.97
C SER A 514 -18.27 -9.72 32.48
N ALA A 515 -17.17 -10.48 32.37
CA ALA A 515 -15.87 -9.94 31.95
C ALA A 515 -15.10 -10.93 31.07
N SER A 516 -14.38 -10.40 30.08
CA SER A 516 -13.64 -11.19 29.09
C SER A 516 -12.13 -10.98 29.20
N TYR A 517 -11.37 -12.05 28.99
CA TYR A 517 -9.91 -12.09 29.15
C TYR A 517 -9.26 -12.85 28.01
N GLN A 518 -8.13 -12.35 27.52
CA GLN A 518 -7.25 -13.02 26.56
C GLN A 518 -5.85 -13.06 27.16
N TRP A 519 -5.11 -14.14 26.89
CA TRP A 519 -3.75 -14.33 27.40
C TRP A 519 -2.79 -14.63 26.25
N SER A 520 -1.69 -13.90 26.16
CA SER A 520 -0.64 -14.10 25.17
C SER A 520 0.41 -15.15 25.58
N THR A 521 0.37 -15.63 26.84
CA THR A 521 1.32 -16.60 27.38
C THR A 521 0.62 -17.83 27.94
N SER A 522 1.16 -19.01 27.62
CA SER A 522 0.70 -20.27 28.18
C SER A 522 0.99 -20.36 29.67
N GLY A 523 0.04 -20.83 30.47
CA GLY A 523 0.16 -20.99 31.90
C GLY A 523 -1.19 -21.10 32.60
N SER A 524 -1.16 -21.35 33.91
CA SER A 524 -2.36 -21.24 34.75
C SER A 524 -2.64 -19.77 35.05
N GLN A 525 -3.85 -19.30 34.71
CA GLN A 525 -4.29 -17.92 34.89
C GLN A 525 -5.48 -17.89 35.85
N THR A 526 -5.47 -16.98 36.82
CA THR A 526 -6.55 -16.83 37.80
C THR A 526 -7.22 -15.48 37.63
N VAL A 527 -8.54 -15.49 37.40
CA VAL A 527 -9.40 -14.32 37.41
C VAL A 527 -10.11 -14.22 38.76
N GLN A 528 -10.33 -13.01 39.24
CA GLN A 528 -10.97 -12.71 40.51
C GLN A 528 -12.00 -11.61 40.31
N VAL A 529 -13.04 -11.60 41.14
CA VAL A 529 -14.00 -10.49 41.19
C VAL A 529 -14.20 -10.06 42.63
N ALA A 530 -14.25 -8.75 42.85
CA ALA A 530 -14.83 -8.14 44.04
C ALA A 530 -16.11 -7.41 43.64
N ALA A 531 -17.17 -7.55 44.43
CA ALA A 531 -18.45 -6.93 44.19
C ALA A 531 -18.91 -6.19 45.45
N SER A 532 -19.58 -5.05 45.28
CA SER A 532 -20.11 -4.25 46.38
C SER A 532 -21.48 -3.65 46.07
N ASN A 533 -22.34 -3.52 47.07
CA ASN A 533 -23.65 -2.86 46.89
C ASN A 533 -23.97 -1.89 48.03
N CYS A 534 -25.09 -1.15 47.86
CA CYS A 534 -25.57 -0.18 48.83
C CYS A 534 -24.50 0.86 49.24
N SER A 535 -23.94 1.55 48.24
CA SER A 535 -22.85 2.54 48.40
C SER A 535 -21.58 1.98 49.07
N GLY A 536 -21.29 0.69 48.86
CA GLY A 536 -20.09 0.03 49.39
C GLY A 536 -20.22 -0.53 50.81
N ALA A 537 -21.43 -0.50 51.41
CA ALA A 537 -21.66 -0.99 52.77
C ALA A 537 -21.51 -2.53 52.91
N HIS A 538 -21.64 -3.27 51.80
CA HIS A 538 -21.48 -4.72 51.75
C HIS A 538 -20.59 -5.09 50.57
N THR A 539 -19.67 -6.05 50.79
CA THR A 539 -18.73 -6.54 49.80
C THR A 539 -18.66 -8.06 49.80
N ALA A 540 -18.38 -8.65 48.64
CA ALA A 540 -18.12 -10.07 48.44
C ALA A 540 -17.08 -10.26 47.33
N GLY A 541 -16.47 -11.43 47.22
CA GLY A 541 -15.56 -11.73 46.12
C GLY A 541 -15.36 -13.24 45.92
N ASP A 542 -14.83 -13.61 44.76
CA ASP A 542 -14.60 -15.00 44.35
C ASP A 542 -13.43 -15.09 43.34
N ASN A 543 -12.91 -16.29 43.09
CA ASN A 543 -11.85 -16.54 42.11
C ASN A 543 -12.08 -17.80 41.26
N HIS A 544 -11.62 -17.75 40.01
CA HIS A 544 -11.73 -18.84 39.04
C HIS A 544 -10.40 -18.99 38.29
N THR A 545 -10.02 -20.23 37.96
CA THR A 545 -8.72 -20.53 37.31
C THR A 545 -8.92 -21.26 35.98
N ILE A 546 -8.21 -20.79 34.96
CA ILE A 546 -8.19 -21.34 33.60
C ILE A 546 -6.74 -21.70 33.22
N THR A 547 -6.55 -22.85 32.58
CA THR A 547 -5.23 -23.28 32.09
C THR A 547 -5.09 -22.96 30.61
N ILE A 548 -4.16 -22.07 30.25
CA ILE A 548 -3.89 -21.64 28.88
C ILE A 548 -2.71 -22.44 28.31
N ALA A 549 -2.92 -23.17 27.23
CA ALA A 549 -1.86 -23.80 26.44
C ALA A 549 -1.30 -22.82 25.38
N GLY A 550 -0.13 -23.09 24.81
CA GLY A 550 0.35 -22.32 23.66
C GLY A 550 -0.52 -22.63 22.43
N ALA A 551 -0.83 -21.61 21.63
CA ALA A 551 -1.43 -21.80 20.31
C ALA A 551 -0.48 -22.64 19.45
N SER A 552 -1.02 -23.67 18.80
CA SER A 552 -0.26 -24.48 17.86
C SER A 552 -0.16 -23.74 16.52
N SER A 553 0.85 -22.90 16.35
CA SER A 553 1.30 -22.53 15.01
C SER A 553 1.90 -23.78 14.35
N GLY A 554 1.18 -24.36 13.39
CA GLY A 554 1.87 -24.87 12.21
C GLY A 554 2.51 -23.68 11.50
N ASP A 555 3.66 -23.87 10.87
CA ASP A 555 4.29 -22.80 10.11
C ASP A 555 3.34 -22.33 8.98
N LEU A 556 3.25 -21.04 8.68
CA LEU A 556 2.39 -20.56 7.59
C LEU A 556 3.04 -20.86 6.23
N VAL A 557 2.24 -21.25 5.22
CA VAL A 557 2.73 -21.40 3.84
C VAL A 557 3.22 -20.06 3.32
N GLN A 558 4.48 -19.98 2.90
CA GLN A 558 5.08 -18.75 2.37
C GLN A 558 5.07 -18.74 0.84
N PRO A 559 5.19 -17.57 0.18
CA PRO A 559 5.37 -17.49 -1.28
C PRO A 559 6.54 -18.33 -1.81
N ALA A 560 7.60 -18.52 -0.99
CA ALA A 560 8.76 -19.35 -1.31
C ALA A 560 8.47 -20.87 -1.31
N ASP A 561 7.33 -21.31 -0.77
CA ASP A 561 6.92 -22.72 -0.72
C ASP A 561 6.25 -23.20 -2.01
N PHE A 562 5.95 -22.27 -2.94
CA PHE A 562 5.36 -22.56 -4.23
C PHE A 562 6.43 -22.79 -5.30
N THR A 563 6.51 -24.01 -5.82
CA THR A 563 7.37 -24.32 -6.98
C THR A 563 6.51 -24.55 -8.21
N TYR A 564 6.64 -23.69 -9.22
CA TYR A 564 5.97 -23.90 -10.51
C TYR A 564 6.51 -25.17 -11.19
N ARG A 565 5.60 -26.06 -11.61
CA ARG A 565 5.93 -27.32 -12.30
C ARG A 565 5.65 -27.26 -13.80
N GLY A 566 4.96 -26.23 -14.28
CA GLY A 566 4.61 -26.04 -15.69
C GLY A 566 3.11 -26.09 -15.93
N ALA A 567 2.72 -26.28 -17.20
CA ALA A 567 1.33 -26.33 -17.62
C ALA A 567 1.02 -27.53 -18.54
N PHE A 568 -0.26 -27.82 -18.75
CA PHE A 568 -0.75 -28.80 -19.73
C PHE A 568 -2.11 -28.39 -20.32
N ARG A 569 -2.40 -28.91 -21.52
CA ARG A 569 -3.60 -28.58 -22.31
C ARG A 569 -4.76 -29.54 -22.03
N LEU A 570 -5.98 -29.04 -22.16
CA LEU A 570 -7.20 -29.84 -22.06
C LEU A 570 -7.49 -30.62 -23.37
N PRO A 571 -8.13 -31.80 -23.30
CA PRO A 571 -8.52 -32.58 -24.48
C PRO A 571 -9.79 -32.03 -25.15
N GLY A 572 -10.12 -32.59 -26.31
CA GLY A 572 -11.41 -32.37 -26.99
C GLY A 572 -11.37 -31.32 -28.11
N GLY A 573 -12.46 -31.29 -28.89
CA GLY A 573 -12.69 -30.30 -29.95
C GLY A 573 -13.29 -29.01 -29.40
N ASP A 574 -13.90 -28.22 -30.28
CA ASP A 574 -14.37 -26.85 -30.00
C ASP A 574 -15.91 -26.69 -30.13
N GLU A 575 -16.62 -27.80 -30.37
CA GLU A 575 -18.07 -27.83 -30.62
C GLU A 575 -18.87 -27.87 -29.30
N PRO A 576 -19.68 -26.83 -28.97
CA PRO A 576 -20.51 -26.82 -27.77
C PRO A 576 -21.66 -27.84 -27.86
N PRO A 577 -22.09 -28.45 -26.74
CA PRO A 577 -21.59 -28.27 -25.37
C PRO A 577 -20.38 -29.17 -25.02
N LEU A 578 -19.90 -30.00 -25.96
CA LEU A 578 -18.89 -31.05 -25.70
C LEU A 578 -17.46 -30.53 -25.92
N THR A 579 -17.14 -29.44 -25.23
CA THR A 579 -15.83 -28.75 -25.31
C THR A 579 -15.50 -28.04 -24.00
N PHE A 580 -14.22 -27.72 -23.78
CA PHE A 580 -13.77 -26.78 -22.75
C PHE A 580 -13.62 -25.34 -23.26
N ALA A 581 -13.89 -25.07 -24.54
CA ALA A 581 -13.97 -23.71 -25.06
C ALA A 581 -15.07 -22.95 -24.30
N TYR A 582 -14.80 -21.74 -23.82
CA TYR A 582 -15.71 -20.98 -22.94
C TYR A 582 -16.20 -21.80 -21.73
N GLY A 583 -15.31 -22.62 -21.13
CA GLY A 583 -15.56 -23.39 -19.92
C GLY A 583 -14.44 -23.18 -18.88
N GLY A 584 -14.40 -24.04 -17.86
CA GLY A 584 -13.41 -23.98 -16.79
C GLY A 584 -13.86 -23.23 -15.53
N ASN A 585 -15.10 -22.77 -15.46
CA ASN A 585 -15.68 -22.08 -14.30
C ASN A 585 -15.75 -22.93 -13.02
N ALA A 586 -15.64 -24.25 -13.11
CA ALA A 586 -15.49 -25.11 -11.95
C ALA A 586 -14.52 -26.26 -12.24
N MET A 587 -13.65 -26.54 -11.27
CA MET A 587 -12.69 -27.65 -11.31
C MET A 587 -12.55 -28.26 -9.92
N THR A 588 -12.32 -29.56 -9.84
CA THR A 588 -11.87 -30.20 -8.60
C THR A 588 -10.98 -31.42 -8.88
N CYS A 589 -10.20 -31.84 -7.89
CA CYS A 589 -9.27 -32.96 -8.02
C CYS A 589 -9.74 -34.18 -7.24
N ASN A 590 -9.71 -35.35 -7.87
CA ASN A 590 -9.78 -36.64 -7.19
C ASN A 590 -8.35 -37.20 -7.08
N PRO A 591 -7.70 -37.14 -5.89
CA PRO A 591 -6.31 -37.59 -5.72
C PRO A 591 -6.14 -39.11 -5.96
N HIS A 592 -7.23 -39.87 -5.84
CA HIS A 592 -7.27 -41.32 -6.09
C HIS A 592 -7.71 -41.68 -7.52
N GLY A 593 -7.94 -40.68 -8.37
CA GLY A 593 -8.28 -40.82 -9.78
C GLY A 593 -7.16 -41.45 -10.60
N ASP A 594 -7.48 -41.85 -11.85
CA ASP A 594 -6.55 -42.50 -12.78
C ASP A 594 -5.64 -43.58 -12.15
N SER A 595 -6.25 -44.56 -11.48
CA SER A 595 -5.53 -45.64 -10.77
C SER A 595 -4.56 -45.16 -9.66
N GLY A 596 -4.77 -43.96 -9.11
CA GLY A 596 -3.93 -43.35 -8.08
C GLY A 596 -2.90 -42.34 -8.60
N ASN A 597 -2.96 -41.95 -9.88
CA ASN A 597 -2.16 -40.83 -10.42
C ASN A 597 -2.81 -39.45 -10.16
N GLY A 598 -4.07 -39.42 -9.74
CA GLY A 598 -4.89 -38.22 -9.67
C GLY A 598 -5.66 -37.94 -10.97
N SER A 599 -6.83 -37.32 -10.84
CA SER A 599 -7.64 -36.84 -11.97
C SER A 599 -8.30 -35.50 -11.66
N LEU A 600 -8.67 -34.76 -12.70
CA LEU A 600 -9.42 -33.50 -12.56
C LEU A 600 -10.81 -33.65 -13.16
N PHE A 601 -11.84 -33.26 -12.40
CA PHE A 601 -13.18 -33.02 -12.91
C PHE A 601 -13.30 -31.54 -13.27
N ILE A 602 -13.61 -31.25 -14.52
CA ILE A 602 -13.66 -29.88 -15.05
C ILE A 602 -15.00 -29.66 -15.76
N MET A 603 -15.63 -28.52 -15.49
CA MET A 603 -16.81 -28.07 -16.22
C MET A 603 -16.41 -27.53 -17.61
N GLY A 604 -17.03 -28.08 -18.66
CA GLY A 604 -16.90 -27.63 -20.04
C GLY A 604 -17.69 -26.34 -20.33
N HIS A 605 -17.99 -26.13 -21.61
CA HIS A 605 -18.59 -24.91 -22.14
C HIS A 605 -19.81 -24.45 -21.34
N ASP A 606 -19.81 -23.17 -20.96
CA ASP A 606 -20.84 -22.56 -20.14
C ASP A 606 -22.24 -22.66 -20.73
N ARG A 607 -23.23 -22.87 -19.85
CA ARG A 607 -24.65 -22.74 -20.19
C ARG A 607 -24.92 -21.31 -20.63
N GLN A 608 -25.44 -21.16 -21.85
CA GLN A 608 -25.78 -19.85 -22.41
C GLN A 608 -27.19 -19.43 -22.01
N PRO A 609 -27.40 -18.13 -21.71
CA PRO A 609 -28.66 -17.64 -21.15
C PRO A 609 -29.85 -17.80 -22.11
N TYR A 610 -31.06 -17.78 -21.53
CA TYR A 610 -32.33 -17.81 -22.25
C TYR A 610 -32.50 -19.04 -23.16
N GLY A 611 -32.00 -20.20 -22.72
CA GLY A 611 -32.02 -21.45 -23.48
C GLY A 611 -31.13 -21.46 -24.72
N GLY A 612 -30.09 -20.61 -24.80
CA GLY A 612 -29.13 -20.61 -25.91
C GLY A 612 -28.28 -21.89 -26.01
N LEU A 613 -27.96 -22.49 -24.86
CA LEU A 613 -27.26 -23.77 -24.73
C LEU A 613 -27.66 -24.42 -23.39
N PRO A 614 -28.89 -24.93 -23.25
CA PRO A 614 -29.47 -25.34 -21.96
C PRO A 614 -28.79 -26.59 -21.37
N ASP A 615 -28.10 -27.36 -22.20
CA ASP A 615 -27.28 -28.52 -21.84
C ASP A 615 -25.77 -28.19 -21.74
N GLY A 616 -25.40 -26.91 -21.69
CA GLY A 616 -24.07 -26.45 -21.29
C GLY A 616 -23.80 -26.62 -19.78
N GLY A 617 -22.55 -26.44 -19.39
CA GLY A 617 -22.03 -26.75 -18.05
C GLY A 617 -21.89 -28.25 -17.78
N GLN A 618 -21.62 -29.04 -18.83
CA GLN A 618 -21.33 -30.47 -18.70
C GLN A 618 -19.97 -30.69 -18.05
N ILE A 619 -19.80 -31.80 -17.34
CA ILE A 619 -18.56 -32.11 -16.61
C ILE A 619 -17.86 -33.27 -17.31
N ALA A 620 -16.54 -33.22 -17.40
CA ALA A 620 -15.70 -34.33 -17.83
C ALA A 620 -14.60 -34.62 -16.78
N GLU A 621 -14.13 -35.86 -16.72
CA GLU A 621 -12.97 -36.26 -15.91
C GLU A 621 -11.76 -36.49 -16.83
N ILE A 622 -10.62 -35.87 -16.50
CA ILE A 622 -9.40 -35.95 -17.29
C ILE A 622 -8.20 -36.47 -16.48
N SER A 623 -7.26 -37.10 -17.18
CA SER A 623 -5.95 -37.47 -16.64
C SER A 623 -5.05 -36.25 -16.43
N ILE A 624 -4.08 -36.38 -15.53
CA ILE A 624 -3.08 -35.33 -15.25
C ILE A 624 -1.75 -35.75 -15.92
N PRO A 625 -1.41 -35.22 -17.10
CA PRO A 625 -0.12 -35.51 -17.73
C PRO A 625 1.01 -34.77 -17.00
N ALA A 626 2.26 -35.15 -17.28
CA ALA A 626 3.42 -34.40 -16.76
C ALA A 626 3.35 -32.93 -17.23
N PRO A 627 3.35 -31.93 -16.32
CA PRO A 627 3.33 -30.53 -16.72
C PRO A 627 4.65 -30.13 -17.38
N VAL A 628 4.59 -29.16 -18.30
CA VAL A 628 5.74 -28.66 -19.06
C VAL A 628 5.91 -27.18 -18.79
N ALA A 629 7.09 -26.77 -18.31
CA ALA A 629 7.44 -25.36 -18.13
C ALA A 629 7.85 -24.75 -19.48
N SER A 630 6.86 -24.39 -20.31
CA SER A 630 7.07 -23.64 -21.57
C SER A 630 6.01 -22.55 -21.75
N LYS A 631 6.39 -21.50 -22.47
CA LYS A 631 5.51 -20.43 -22.97
C LYS A 631 4.96 -20.69 -24.37
N ASN A 632 5.34 -21.80 -25.00
CA ASN A 632 4.82 -22.23 -26.29
C ASN A 632 3.81 -23.36 -26.08
N LEU A 633 2.54 -23.12 -26.42
CA LEU A 633 1.45 -24.09 -26.31
C LEU A 633 1.73 -25.41 -27.04
N ALA A 634 2.53 -25.38 -28.11
CA ALA A 634 2.89 -26.58 -28.87
C ALA A 634 3.86 -27.53 -28.13
N ASP A 635 4.53 -27.07 -27.06
CA ASP A 635 5.41 -27.90 -26.24
C ASP A 635 4.67 -28.61 -25.09
N LEU A 636 3.44 -28.15 -24.77
CA LEU A 636 2.68 -28.65 -23.63
C LEU A 636 2.09 -30.03 -23.93
N ASN A 637 2.13 -30.93 -22.94
CA ASN A 637 1.38 -32.18 -23.00
C ASN A 637 -0.13 -31.89 -22.97
N THR A 638 -0.92 -32.75 -23.62
CA THR A 638 -2.39 -32.71 -23.56
C THR A 638 -2.89 -33.84 -22.66
N ALA A 639 -3.83 -33.53 -21.79
CA ALA A 639 -4.55 -34.52 -20.98
C ALA A 639 -5.45 -35.42 -21.86
N THR A 640 -6.04 -36.46 -21.26
CA THR A 640 -6.97 -37.38 -21.94
C THR A 640 -8.24 -37.58 -21.12
N PHE A 641 -9.38 -37.79 -21.77
CA PHE A 641 -10.62 -38.13 -21.07
C PHE A 641 -10.53 -39.49 -20.38
N ILE A 642 -10.88 -39.51 -19.09
CA ILE A 642 -11.18 -40.71 -18.29
C ILE A 642 -12.69 -40.96 -18.35
N GLN A 643 -13.48 -39.90 -18.17
CA GLN A 643 -14.90 -39.85 -18.45
C GLN A 643 -15.17 -38.65 -19.36
N ASP A 644 -15.85 -38.90 -20.48
CA ASP A 644 -16.26 -37.85 -21.44
C ASP A 644 -17.36 -36.95 -20.83
N PHE A 645 -17.68 -35.84 -21.50
CA PHE A 645 -18.65 -34.86 -21.03
C PHE A 645 -20.03 -35.47 -20.71
N ALA A 646 -20.56 -35.14 -19.54
CA ALA A 646 -21.89 -35.52 -19.09
C ALA A 646 -22.64 -34.35 -18.44
N ASN A 647 -23.93 -34.20 -18.80
CA ASN A 647 -24.85 -33.29 -18.16
C ASN A 647 -25.42 -33.89 -16.85
N VAL A 648 -24.63 -33.89 -15.77
CA VAL A 648 -25.05 -34.44 -14.47
C VAL A 648 -26.18 -33.63 -13.81
N ALA A 649 -26.32 -32.35 -14.18
CA ALA A 649 -27.34 -31.43 -13.69
C ALA A 649 -28.58 -31.36 -14.62
N ALA A 650 -28.81 -32.39 -15.45
CA ALA A 650 -29.90 -32.41 -16.42
C ALA A 650 -31.28 -32.26 -15.75
N GLY A 651 -32.00 -31.19 -16.08
CA GLY A 651 -33.30 -30.86 -15.47
C GLY A 651 -33.22 -30.11 -14.14
N TYR A 652 -32.02 -29.73 -13.70
CA TYR A 652 -31.76 -28.92 -12.50
C TYR A 652 -31.20 -27.54 -12.87
N PHE A 653 -31.39 -26.57 -11.97
CA PHE A 653 -30.93 -25.18 -12.12
C PHE A 653 -31.38 -24.50 -13.44
N THR A 654 -32.56 -24.87 -13.96
CA THR A 654 -33.09 -24.38 -15.25
C THR A 654 -33.50 -22.91 -15.24
N ASP A 655 -33.67 -22.32 -14.06
CA ASP A 655 -33.99 -20.90 -13.87
C ASP A 655 -32.74 -20.08 -13.47
N LEU A 656 -31.54 -20.66 -13.58
CA LEU A 656 -30.25 -20.06 -13.22
C LEU A 656 -29.28 -20.12 -14.41
N GLU A 657 -29.65 -19.42 -15.49
CA GLU A 657 -28.93 -19.41 -16.77
C GLU A 657 -28.22 -18.07 -17.07
N GLU A 658 -28.46 -17.01 -16.29
CA GLU A 658 -27.94 -15.66 -16.60
C GLU A 658 -26.50 -15.47 -16.12
N LEU A 659 -25.53 -15.80 -16.99
CA LEU A 659 -24.09 -15.82 -16.68
C LEU A 659 -23.82 -16.68 -15.42
N PRO A 660 -23.92 -18.02 -15.56
CA PRO A 660 -23.81 -18.93 -14.42
C PRO A 660 -22.54 -18.70 -13.60
N ARG A 661 -22.64 -18.91 -12.29
CA ARG A 661 -21.50 -18.92 -11.37
C ARG A 661 -21.50 -20.27 -10.67
N THR A 662 -20.40 -21.00 -10.82
CA THR A 662 -20.32 -22.41 -10.41
C THR A 662 -19.07 -22.68 -9.59
N GLY A 663 -19.11 -23.73 -8.78
CA GLY A 663 -17.94 -24.25 -8.06
C GLY A 663 -18.10 -25.74 -7.79
N MET A 664 -16.98 -26.46 -7.71
CA MET A 664 -16.97 -27.89 -7.44
C MET A 664 -15.94 -28.26 -6.38
N ALA A 665 -16.29 -29.21 -5.52
CA ALA A 665 -15.35 -29.83 -4.59
C ALA A 665 -15.58 -31.34 -4.51
N TYR A 666 -14.56 -32.13 -4.87
CA TYR A 666 -14.50 -33.55 -4.57
C TYR A 666 -14.22 -33.74 -3.08
N LEU A 667 -14.96 -34.65 -2.44
CA LEU A 667 -14.76 -35.00 -1.05
C LEU A 667 -15.12 -36.47 -0.83
N ASP A 668 -14.20 -37.24 -0.23
CA ASP A 668 -14.41 -38.63 0.15
C ASP A 668 -14.39 -38.75 1.69
N THR A 669 -15.57 -38.84 2.29
CA THR A 669 -15.69 -38.97 3.75
C THR A 669 -16.17 -40.37 4.14
N PRO A 670 -15.76 -40.90 5.31
CA PRO A 670 -16.27 -42.18 5.82
C PRO A 670 -17.81 -42.24 5.99
N ALA A 671 -18.50 -41.10 6.03
CA ALA A 671 -19.94 -41.03 6.16
C ALA A 671 -20.66 -41.11 4.80
N THR A 672 -20.13 -40.45 3.76
CA THR A 672 -20.80 -40.27 2.46
C THR A 672 -20.23 -41.16 1.35
N GLY A 673 -19.00 -41.66 1.54
CA GLY A 673 -18.13 -42.04 0.43
C GLY A 673 -17.76 -40.83 -0.44
N PRO A 674 -17.22 -41.08 -1.65
CA PRO A 674 -16.79 -40.02 -2.55
C PRO A 674 -17.98 -39.34 -3.21
N LYS A 675 -18.00 -38.01 -3.14
CA LYS A 675 -18.98 -37.11 -3.78
C LYS A 675 -18.26 -35.97 -4.46
N ILE A 676 -18.87 -35.42 -5.51
CA ILE A 676 -18.55 -34.10 -6.03
C ILE A 676 -19.68 -33.17 -5.61
N HIS A 677 -19.36 -32.20 -4.78
CA HIS A 677 -20.24 -31.12 -4.39
C HIS A 677 -20.25 -30.05 -5.48
N LEU A 678 -21.41 -29.42 -5.69
CA LEU A 678 -21.65 -28.49 -6.79
C LEU A 678 -22.40 -27.26 -6.27
N SER A 679 -21.93 -26.06 -6.62
CA SER A 679 -22.69 -24.83 -6.56
C SER A 679 -23.03 -24.35 -7.97
N TRP A 680 -24.23 -23.78 -8.12
CA TRP A 680 -24.77 -23.29 -9.38
C TRP A 680 -25.68 -22.09 -9.11
N GLY A 681 -25.10 -20.89 -9.17
CA GLY A 681 -25.80 -19.61 -9.15
C GLY A 681 -25.75 -18.92 -10.51
N GLN A 682 -26.02 -17.62 -10.51
CA GLN A 682 -25.99 -16.77 -11.69
C GLN A 682 -25.47 -15.37 -11.30
N HIS A 683 -25.09 -14.53 -12.28
CA HIS A 683 -24.38 -13.28 -11.99
C HIS A 683 -25.24 -12.29 -11.17
N HIS A 684 -26.50 -12.06 -11.57
CA HIS A 684 -27.47 -11.23 -10.86
C HIS A 684 -28.43 -12.05 -9.98
N LYS A 685 -28.70 -11.59 -8.75
CA LYS A 685 -29.58 -12.34 -7.83
C LYS A 685 -31.03 -12.41 -8.36
N PRO A 686 -31.67 -13.59 -8.33
CA PRO A 686 -33.04 -13.73 -8.82
C PRO A 686 -34.05 -13.05 -7.89
N ASP A 687 -35.15 -12.51 -8.43
CA ASP A 687 -36.25 -11.88 -7.68
C ASP A 687 -36.85 -12.81 -6.60
N THR A 688 -36.82 -14.12 -6.85
CA THR A 688 -37.20 -15.16 -5.91
C THR A 688 -35.98 -16.05 -5.63
N PRO A 689 -35.55 -16.21 -4.37
CA PRO A 689 -34.44 -17.11 -4.04
C PRO A 689 -34.70 -18.56 -4.51
N LEU A 690 -33.72 -19.13 -5.22
CA LEU A 690 -33.70 -20.50 -5.72
C LEU A 690 -32.50 -21.26 -5.14
N PRO A 691 -32.65 -22.53 -4.74
CA PRO A 691 -31.53 -23.29 -4.19
C PRO A 691 -30.42 -23.50 -5.22
N THR A 692 -29.18 -23.28 -4.83
CA THR A 692 -28.00 -23.30 -5.72
C THR A 692 -27.00 -24.41 -5.43
N TYR A 693 -27.20 -25.24 -4.38
CA TYR A 693 -26.22 -26.26 -3.97
C TYR A 693 -26.73 -27.69 -4.14
N ALA A 694 -25.83 -28.59 -4.56
CA ALA A 694 -26.10 -30.01 -4.77
C ALA A 694 -24.84 -30.87 -4.55
N TRP A 695 -24.98 -32.19 -4.67
CA TRP A 695 -23.88 -33.12 -4.89
C TRP A 695 -24.25 -34.17 -5.93
N PHE A 696 -23.24 -34.91 -6.39
CA PHE A 696 -23.40 -36.08 -7.25
C PHE A 696 -22.23 -37.07 -7.06
N ASP A 697 -22.40 -38.30 -7.53
CA ASP A 697 -21.40 -39.36 -7.52
C ASP A 697 -20.34 -39.12 -8.62
N PRO A 698 -19.03 -39.36 -8.37
CA PRO A 698 -17.97 -39.14 -9.37
C PRO A 698 -18.10 -39.96 -10.65
N ASN A 699 -18.97 -40.98 -10.70
CA ASN A 699 -19.31 -41.68 -11.94
C ASN A 699 -20.33 -40.85 -12.73
N LEU A 700 -19.83 -40.07 -13.69
CA LEU A 700 -20.61 -39.13 -14.50
C LEU A 700 -21.72 -39.80 -15.33
N SER A 701 -21.59 -41.10 -15.62
CA SER A 701 -22.62 -41.89 -16.30
C SER A 701 -23.77 -42.37 -15.40
N ALA A 702 -23.60 -42.30 -14.07
CA ALA A 702 -24.60 -42.65 -13.07
C ALA A 702 -24.48 -41.72 -11.84
N PRO A 703 -24.77 -40.42 -11.99
CA PRO A 703 -24.34 -39.40 -11.03
C PRO A 703 -25.15 -39.32 -9.73
N ASP A 704 -26.25 -40.05 -9.53
CA ASP A 704 -27.11 -39.99 -8.31
C ASP A 704 -27.26 -38.57 -7.71
N PHE A 705 -27.69 -37.61 -8.54
CA PHE A 705 -27.76 -36.20 -8.16
C PHE A 705 -28.71 -35.99 -6.98
N GLN A 706 -28.23 -35.35 -5.91
CA GLN A 706 -29.04 -34.97 -4.74
C GLN A 706 -28.84 -33.50 -4.39
N GLY A 707 -29.85 -32.92 -3.75
CA GLY A 707 -29.74 -31.62 -3.11
C GLY A 707 -30.80 -30.64 -3.57
N LEU A 708 -30.38 -29.52 -4.15
CA LEU A 708 -31.13 -28.26 -4.19
C LEU A 708 -31.24 -27.66 -2.78
N TRP A 709 -30.10 -27.26 -2.22
CA TRP A 709 -29.98 -26.58 -0.92
C TRP A 709 -29.63 -25.10 -1.05
N PHE A 710 -29.84 -24.36 0.04
CA PHE A 710 -29.31 -23.00 0.27
C PHE A 710 -28.19 -23.04 1.32
N ILE A 711 -27.28 -22.07 1.30
CA ILE A 711 -26.31 -21.82 2.38
C ILE A 711 -26.88 -20.73 3.29
N GLY A 712 -27.41 -21.16 4.44
CA GLY A 712 -28.10 -20.30 5.39
C GLY A 712 -29.02 -19.27 4.74
N HIS A 713 -28.79 -18.00 5.06
CA HIS A 713 -29.52 -16.85 4.48
C HIS A 713 -28.59 -15.85 3.78
N GLN A 714 -27.46 -16.33 3.23
CA GLN A 714 -26.45 -15.49 2.58
C GLN A 714 -26.92 -14.97 1.20
N ASP A 715 -26.38 -13.84 0.76
CA ASP A 715 -26.72 -13.26 -0.56
C ASP A 715 -26.01 -14.03 -1.71
N TYR A 716 -26.60 -14.01 -2.89
CA TYR A 716 -26.08 -14.66 -4.11
C TYR A 716 -24.78 -14.03 -4.60
N TYR A 717 -24.57 -12.75 -4.29
CA TYR A 717 -23.35 -12.03 -4.64
C TYR A 717 -22.14 -12.53 -3.83
N SER A 718 -22.38 -13.05 -2.62
CA SER A 718 -21.36 -13.66 -1.75
C SER A 718 -21.19 -15.18 -1.95
N LEU A 719 -21.86 -15.81 -2.91
CA LEU A 719 -21.91 -17.27 -3.07
C LEU A 719 -21.69 -17.74 -4.52
N ASN A 720 -21.38 -19.04 -4.67
CA ASN A 720 -21.35 -19.79 -5.93
C ASN A 720 -20.20 -19.46 -6.90
N GLY A 721 -19.18 -18.70 -6.50
CA GLY A 721 -17.98 -18.44 -7.33
C GLY A 721 -16.90 -19.51 -7.20
N TYR A 722 -16.81 -20.16 -6.04
CA TYR A 722 -15.86 -21.25 -5.79
C TYR A 722 -16.31 -22.17 -4.65
N MET A 723 -15.69 -23.34 -4.59
CA MET A 723 -15.90 -24.33 -3.53
C MET A 723 -14.62 -25.14 -3.33
N PHE A 724 -14.27 -25.47 -2.08
CA PHE A 724 -13.11 -26.31 -1.76
C PHE A 724 -13.28 -27.02 -0.40
N GLU A 725 -12.48 -28.05 -0.17
CA GLU A 725 -12.45 -28.77 1.11
C GLU A 725 -11.75 -27.95 2.22
N ILE A 726 -12.30 -28.03 3.43
CA ILE A 726 -11.68 -27.57 4.68
C ILE A 726 -11.12 -28.80 5.42
N PRO A 727 -9.83 -28.83 5.83
CA PRO A 727 -9.23 -29.98 6.50
C PRO A 727 -10.03 -30.43 7.71
N ALA A 728 -10.33 -31.73 7.80
CA ALA A 728 -11.21 -32.29 8.82
C ALA A 728 -10.80 -31.93 10.26
N SER A 729 -9.50 -31.95 10.57
CA SER A 729 -8.96 -31.56 11.88
C SER A 729 -9.26 -30.11 12.26
N TRP A 730 -9.30 -29.20 11.30
CA TRP A 730 -9.66 -27.80 11.52
C TRP A 730 -11.19 -27.63 11.59
N ALA A 731 -11.91 -28.25 10.65
CA ALA A 731 -13.37 -28.20 10.58
C ALA A 731 -14.06 -28.75 11.85
N ASP A 732 -13.54 -29.86 12.39
CA ASP A 732 -14.02 -30.45 13.65
C ASP A 732 -13.75 -29.55 14.86
N ALA A 733 -12.59 -28.90 14.89
CA ALA A 733 -12.16 -28.05 16.00
C ALA A 733 -12.87 -26.68 16.03
N HIS A 734 -13.17 -26.11 14.86
CA HIS A 734 -13.58 -24.70 14.73
C HIS A 734 -14.95 -24.48 14.06
N ALA A 735 -15.37 -25.36 13.13
CA ALA A 735 -16.58 -25.17 12.32
C ALA A 735 -17.63 -26.30 12.49
N GLY A 736 -17.56 -27.07 13.58
CA GLY A 736 -18.54 -28.10 13.92
C GLY A 736 -18.64 -29.27 12.93
N GLY A 737 -17.53 -29.61 12.27
CA GLY A 737 -17.49 -30.63 11.21
C GLY A 737 -18.03 -30.13 9.86
N SER A 738 -17.88 -28.83 9.58
CA SER A 738 -18.21 -28.22 8.29
C SER A 738 -17.03 -28.30 7.33
N TYR A 739 -16.94 -29.39 6.58
CA TYR A 739 -15.78 -29.77 5.77
C TYR A 739 -15.69 -29.10 4.38
N LEU A 740 -16.64 -28.24 4.02
CA LEU A 740 -16.65 -27.54 2.73
C LEU A 740 -16.69 -26.04 2.93
N GLY A 741 -15.82 -25.33 2.24
CA GLY A 741 -15.86 -23.88 2.08
C GLY A 741 -16.51 -23.52 0.74
N THR A 742 -17.32 -22.47 0.73
CA THR A 742 -17.83 -21.85 -0.50
C THR A 742 -17.92 -20.34 -0.36
N GLY A 743 -17.87 -19.62 -1.47
CA GLY A 743 -17.99 -18.17 -1.50
C GLY A 743 -18.00 -17.62 -2.92
N ARG A 744 -17.88 -16.30 -3.03
CA ARG A 744 -17.72 -15.50 -4.25
C ARG A 744 -17.31 -14.09 -3.82
N ALA A 745 -16.55 -13.41 -4.67
CA ALA A 745 -16.51 -11.95 -4.70
C ALA A 745 -17.12 -11.50 -6.04
N MET A 746 -17.99 -10.48 -6.00
CA MET A 746 -18.52 -9.86 -7.21
C MET A 746 -17.92 -8.47 -7.40
N ASP A 747 -17.67 -8.13 -8.65
CA ASP A 747 -17.19 -6.82 -9.09
C ASP A 747 -18.17 -5.70 -8.67
N GLY A 748 -17.62 -4.54 -8.30
CA GLY A 748 -18.36 -3.46 -7.63
C GLY A 748 -18.50 -3.61 -6.11
N GLY A 749 -17.87 -4.63 -5.51
CA GLY A 749 -17.95 -4.90 -4.07
C GLY A 749 -19.32 -5.43 -3.61
N TRP A 750 -20.14 -5.91 -4.55
CA TRP A 750 -21.48 -6.43 -4.27
C TRP A 750 -21.37 -7.77 -3.53
N GLY A 751 -22.05 -7.89 -2.40
CA GLY A 751 -21.91 -9.06 -1.52
C GLY A 751 -20.54 -9.17 -0.81
N GLY A 752 -19.68 -8.16 -0.92
CA GLY A 752 -18.42 -8.06 -0.18
C GLY A 752 -17.27 -7.45 -0.99
N MET A 753 -16.58 -6.48 -0.40
CA MET A 753 -15.35 -5.88 -0.93
C MET A 753 -14.10 -6.76 -0.68
N GLY A 754 -14.16 -8.01 -1.14
CA GLY A 754 -13.11 -9.03 -0.99
C GLY A 754 -13.69 -10.46 -1.06
N PRO A 755 -12.85 -11.52 -1.01
CA PRO A 755 -13.33 -12.90 -1.05
C PRO A 755 -14.20 -13.24 0.16
N SER A 756 -15.35 -13.88 -0.06
CA SER A 756 -16.17 -14.47 1.00
C SER A 756 -15.80 -15.95 1.24
N LEU A 757 -16.14 -16.47 2.41
CA LEU A 757 -15.97 -17.88 2.74
C LEU A 757 -16.97 -18.30 3.83
N PHE A 758 -17.78 -19.30 3.52
CA PHE A 758 -18.73 -19.93 4.43
C PHE A 758 -18.43 -21.42 4.52
N ALA A 759 -18.15 -21.91 5.73
CA ALA A 759 -18.00 -23.33 5.99
C ALA A 759 -19.38 -23.99 6.19
N TYR A 760 -19.66 -25.11 5.53
CA TYR A 760 -20.94 -25.82 5.67
C TYR A 760 -20.80 -27.34 5.53
N ARG A 761 -21.90 -28.07 5.77
CA ARG A 761 -22.02 -29.52 5.53
C ARG A 761 -23.43 -29.90 5.04
N PRO A 762 -23.60 -30.42 3.82
CA PRO A 762 -24.92 -30.79 3.26
C PRO A 762 -25.48 -32.15 3.72
N TRP A 763 -24.85 -32.85 4.67
CA TRP A 763 -25.27 -34.19 5.11
C TRP A 763 -25.37 -34.34 6.64
N GLN A 764 -26.20 -35.29 7.06
CA GLN A 764 -26.39 -35.67 8.46
C GLN A 764 -25.21 -36.51 8.99
N PRO A 765 -25.02 -36.66 10.31
CA PRO A 765 -23.92 -37.48 10.86
C PRO A 765 -23.86 -38.95 10.40
N ASP A 766 -24.94 -39.50 9.83
CA ASP A 766 -25.00 -40.85 9.28
C ASP A 766 -24.70 -40.94 7.76
N GLY A 767 -24.34 -39.82 7.13
CA GLY A 767 -24.07 -39.75 5.69
C GLY A 767 -25.27 -39.37 4.82
N THR A 768 -26.49 -39.35 5.37
CA THR A 768 -27.68 -39.05 4.55
C THR A 768 -27.72 -37.58 4.10
N PRO A 769 -28.07 -37.28 2.84
CA PRO A 769 -28.18 -35.91 2.35
C PRO A 769 -29.28 -35.15 3.11
N ALA A 770 -29.11 -33.84 3.29
CA ALA A 770 -30.19 -32.98 3.71
C ALA A 770 -31.32 -32.95 2.65
N ASN A 771 -32.56 -32.72 3.08
CA ASN A 771 -33.70 -32.64 2.16
C ASN A 771 -33.56 -31.43 1.20
N SER A 772 -34.04 -31.55 -0.03
CA SER A 772 -34.18 -30.43 -0.95
C SER A 772 -34.96 -29.26 -0.33
N GLY A 773 -34.54 -28.03 -0.61
CA GLY A 773 -35.07 -26.80 -0.02
C GLY A 773 -34.56 -26.49 1.39
N THR A 774 -33.64 -27.29 1.95
CA THR A 774 -33.02 -26.99 3.24
C THR A 774 -32.09 -25.78 3.13
N HIS A 775 -32.23 -24.83 4.05
CA HIS A 775 -31.20 -23.85 4.37
C HIS A 775 -30.18 -24.53 5.29
N LEU A 776 -29.03 -24.89 4.74
CA LEU A 776 -27.95 -25.56 5.47
C LEU A 776 -27.34 -24.61 6.48
N ALA A 777 -27.03 -25.12 7.67
CA ALA A 777 -26.28 -24.37 8.66
C ALA A 777 -24.85 -24.13 8.16
N GLU A 778 -24.42 -22.88 8.28
CA GLU A 778 -23.13 -22.37 7.85
C GLU A 778 -22.37 -21.69 9.00
N THR A 779 -21.06 -21.64 8.88
CA THR A 779 -20.17 -20.80 9.71
C THR A 779 -19.48 -19.80 8.79
N PRO A 780 -19.83 -18.50 8.83
CA PRO A 780 -19.08 -17.47 8.13
C PRO A 780 -17.63 -17.43 8.63
N LEU A 781 -16.68 -17.43 7.70
CA LEU A 781 -15.23 -17.34 7.95
C LEU A 781 -14.62 -16.07 7.34
N LEU A 782 -15.11 -15.67 6.15
CA LEU A 782 -14.80 -14.38 5.52
C LEU A 782 -16.10 -13.79 4.95
N LEU A 783 -16.34 -12.52 5.24
CA LEU A 783 -17.39 -11.71 4.62
C LEU A 783 -17.06 -10.23 4.87
N TYR A 784 -16.50 -9.59 3.85
CA TYR A 784 -16.25 -8.15 3.79
C TYR A 784 -17.55 -7.35 3.62
N GLU A 785 -17.50 -6.05 3.93
CA GLU A 785 -18.70 -5.23 3.84
C GLU A 785 -19.18 -5.05 2.38
N ASP A 786 -20.50 -5.03 2.20
CA ASP A 786 -21.18 -4.96 0.91
C ASP A 786 -21.50 -3.51 0.55
N THR A 787 -21.07 -3.07 -0.64
CA THR A 787 -21.33 -1.71 -1.14
C THR A 787 -22.81 -1.43 -1.36
N GLN A 788 -23.64 -2.46 -1.57
CA GLN A 788 -25.10 -2.35 -1.64
C GLN A 788 -25.73 -1.94 -0.30
N VAL A 789 -25.06 -2.21 0.82
CA VAL A 789 -25.54 -1.91 2.18
C VAL A 789 -24.96 -0.59 2.69
N ASN A 790 -23.67 -0.34 2.44
CA ASN A 790 -22.97 0.81 3.01
C ASN A 790 -23.01 2.09 2.18
N GLY A 791 -23.53 2.03 0.95
CA GLY A 791 -23.65 3.17 0.05
C GLY A 791 -22.37 3.46 -0.75
N ASP A 792 -21.70 2.40 -1.21
CA ASP A 792 -20.46 2.48 -2.01
C ASP A 792 -19.31 3.20 -1.26
N LEU A 793 -19.13 2.89 0.02
CA LEU A 793 -18.01 3.33 0.84
C LEU A 793 -16.94 2.23 0.90
N ILE A 794 -15.67 2.57 0.64
CA ILE A 794 -14.55 1.64 0.75
C ILE A 794 -14.11 1.56 2.22
N GLN A 795 -14.70 0.63 2.97
CA GLN A 795 -14.46 0.37 4.39
C GLN A 795 -14.70 -1.12 4.69
N ASN A 796 -14.08 -1.67 5.74
CA ASN A 796 -14.23 -3.10 6.12
C ASN A 796 -14.05 -4.04 4.91
N ALA A 797 -13.03 -3.74 4.11
CA ALA A 797 -12.70 -4.36 2.83
C ALA A 797 -11.32 -5.04 2.90
N ILE A 798 -10.97 -5.85 1.90
CA ILE A 798 -9.59 -6.26 1.70
C ILE A 798 -8.69 -5.02 1.49
N HIS A 799 -7.48 -5.02 2.04
CA HIS A 799 -6.54 -3.92 1.88
C HIS A 799 -6.24 -3.64 0.39
N GLY A 800 -6.37 -2.38 -0.02
CA GLY A 800 -6.22 -1.96 -1.40
C GLY A 800 -7.33 -2.46 -2.34
N HIS A 801 -8.54 -2.73 -1.82
CA HIS A 801 -9.70 -3.11 -2.63
C HIS A 801 -9.93 -2.15 -3.80
N GLN A 802 -10.18 -2.72 -4.98
CA GLN A 802 -10.71 -2.01 -6.13
C GLN A 802 -11.96 -2.76 -6.64
N HIS A 803 -12.98 -2.03 -7.08
CA HIS A 803 -14.22 -2.62 -7.60
C HIS A 803 -14.03 -3.70 -8.67
N PRO A 804 -13.01 -3.65 -9.57
CA PRO A 804 -12.77 -4.72 -10.54
C PRO A 804 -12.10 -5.98 -9.98
N ASP A 805 -11.76 -6.08 -8.69
CA ASP A 805 -11.04 -7.23 -8.12
C ASP A 805 -11.77 -8.58 -8.36
N GLU A 806 -11.12 -9.51 -9.06
CA GLU A 806 -11.68 -10.82 -9.38
C GLU A 806 -11.07 -11.92 -8.48
N TRP A 807 -11.90 -12.85 -8.04
CA TRP A 807 -11.55 -13.97 -7.16
C TRP A 807 -12.28 -15.24 -7.62
N GLU A 808 -11.73 -15.94 -8.61
CA GLU A 808 -12.43 -17.00 -9.36
C GLU A 808 -12.08 -18.43 -8.86
N GLY A 809 -11.31 -18.55 -7.78
CA GLY A 809 -10.98 -19.84 -7.17
C GLY A 809 -10.28 -19.73 -5.82
N GLY A 810 -10.35 -20.80 -5.02
CA GLY A 810 -9.65 -20.87 -3.73
C GLY A 810 -9.38 -22.30 -3.29
N ALA A 811 -8.49 -22.46 -2.31
CA ALA A 811 -8.10 -23.75 -1.75
C ALA A 811 -7.60 -23.63 -0.31
N TRP A 812 -7.86 -24.64 0.51
CA TRP A 812 -7.22 -24.77 1.82
C TRP A 812 -5.95 -25.61 1.70
N LEU A 813 -4.81 -24.95 1.74
CA LEU A 813 -3.50 -25.56 1.61
C LEU A 813 -3.07 -26.20 2.93
N THR A 814 -2.48 -27.39 2.85
CA THR A 814 -1.83 -28.07 3.97
C THR A 814 -0.66 -28.90 3.45
N THR A 815 0.58 -28.57 3.81
CA THR A 815 1.75 -29.29 3.28
C THR A 815 2.16 -30.47 4.16
N ALA A 816 2.99 -31.37 3.64
CA ALA A 816 3.51 -32.52 4.38
C ALA A 816 4.35 -32.13 5.61
N ALA A 817 4.90 -30.91 5.64
CA ALA A 817 5.58 -30.35 6.81
C ALA A 817 4.62 -29.86 7.92
N GLY A 818 3.29 -29.88 7.66
CA GLY A 818 2.27 -29.38 8.57
C GLY A 818 1.98 -27.88 8.43
N LYS A 819 2.48 -27.23 7.36
CA LYS A 819 2.14 -25.83 7.07
C LYS A 819 0.70 -25.69 6.63
N SER A 820 0.06 -24.54 6.82
CA SER A 820 -1.28 -24.28 6.27
C SER A 820 -1.53 -22.82 5.87
N ALA A 821 -2.44 -22.62 4.93
CA ALA A 821 -2.95 -21.34 4.46
C ALA A 821 -4.31 -21.52 3.79
N VAL A 822 -5.15 -20.47 3.75
CA VAL A 822 -6.26 -20.40 2.80
C VAL A 822 -5.85 -19.51 1.64
N LEU A 823 -5.84 -20.07 0.42
CA LEU A 823 -5.46 -19.40 -0.80
C LEU A 823 -6.71 -18.96 -1.57
N PHE A 824 -6.67 -17.75 -2.14
CA PHE A 824 -7.53 -17.37 -3.27
C PHE A 824 -6.67 -16.95 -4.47
N ALA A 825 -7.06 -17.41 -5.66
CA ALA A 825 -6.47 -16.95 -6.92
C ALA A 825 -7.20 -15.68 -7.38
N SER A 826 -6.43 -14.66 -7.74
CA SER A 826 -6.93 -13.30 -7.92
C SER A 826 -6.38 -12.63 -9.17
N ASN A 827 -7.28 -11.96 -9.89
CA ASN A 827 -6.90 -10.92 -10.84
C ASN A 827 -7.12 -9.57 -10.14
N LYS A 828 -6.10 -9.13 -9.40
CA LYS A 828 -6.23 -8.03 -8.44
C LYS A 828 -6.10 -6.68 -9.14
N GLY A 829 -7.05 -5.77 -8.96
CA GLY A 829 -6.90 -4.38 -9.38
C GLY A 829 -5.81 -3.68 -8.56
N THR A 830 -4.79 -3.15 -9.23
CA THR A 830 -3.65 -2.43 -8.62
C THR A 830 -3.36 -1.09 -9.28
N GLY A 831 -4.04 -0.77 -10.38
CA GLY A 831 -3.89 0.49 -11.10
C GLY A 831 -4.25 1.73 -10.27
N ALA A 832 -3.66 2.88 -10.61
CA ALA A 832 -3.90 4.15 -9.91
C ALA A 832 -5.37 4.64 -9.95
N LYS A 833 -6.16 4.14 -10.91
CA LYS A 833 -7.59 4.42 -11.08
C LYS A 833 -8.36 3.14 -11.43
N TYR A 834 -9.63 3.10 -11.05
CA TYR A 834 -10.60 2.08 -11.47
C TYR A 834 -11.99 2.69 -11.67
N TRP A 835 -12.76 2.15 -12.61
CA TRP A 835 -14.02 2.74 -13.06
C TRP A 835 -15.02 1.72 -13.61
N TYR A 836 -16.29 2.11 -13.65
CA TYR A 836 -17.36 1.40 -14.34
C TYR A 836 -17.63 2.07 -15.69
N GLY A 837 -17.38 1.34 -16.77
CA GLY A 837 -17.50 1.85 -18.13
C GLY A 837 -16.78 0.94 -19.12
N TYR A 838 -15.85 1.52 -19.87
CA TYR A 838 -15.21 0.92 -21.03
C TYR A 838 -13.68 1.08 -20.96
N LEU A 839 -12.96 0.35 -21.81
CA LEU A 839 -11.55 0.62 -22.10
C LEU A 839 -11.45 1.95 -22.85
N ASN A 840 -10.52 2.81 -22.43
CA ASN A 840 -10.27 4.08 -23.10
C ASN A 840 -9.30 3.86 -24.28
N PRO A 841 -9.66 4.24 -25.52
CA PRO A 841 -8.77 4.10 -26.69
C PRO A 841 -7.43 4.86 -26.57
N ALA A 842 -7.31 5.83 -25.66
CA ALA A 842 -6.09 6.62 -25.46
C ALA A 842 -5.01 5.89 -24.64
N GLY A 843 -5.39 4.94 -23.78
CA GLY A 843 -4.43 4.25 -22.90
C GLY A 843 -5.09 3.65 -21.65
N PRO A 844 -4.48 2.63 -21.03
CA PRO A 844 -5.00 1.95 -19.84
C PRO A 844 -5.12 2.85 -18.60
N GLU A 845 -4.29 3.88 -18.48
CA GLU A 845 -4.28 4.85 -17.38
C GLU A 845 -5.48 5.80 -17.38
N TYR A 846 -6.24 5.86 -18.48
CA TYR A 846 -7.37 6.77 -18.65
C TYR A 846 -8.70 6.08 -18.39
N PRO A 847 -9.54 6.61 -17.48
CA PRO A 847 -10.91 6.18 -17.34
C PRO A 847 -11.73 6.48 -18.59
N CYS A 848 -12.73 5.64 -18.85
CA CYS A 848 -13.80 5.92 -19.79
C CYS A 848 -15.10 5.44 -19.13
N VAL A 849 -15.69 6.29 -18.28
CA VAL A 849 -16.86 5.91 -17.48
C VAL A 849 -18.10 5.74 -18.37
N ASN A 850 -19.05 4.91 -17.96
CA ASN A 850 -20.37 4.96 -18.56
C ASN A 850 -21.14 6.18 -18.05
N ALA A 851 -21.63 7.04 -18.95
CA ALA A 851 -22.25 8.32 -18.60
C ALA A 851 -23.54 8.18 -17.76
N GLN A 852 -24.28 7.07 -17.92
CA GLN A 852 -25.44 6.79 -17.08
C GLN A 852 -24.98 6.41 -15.65
N ALA A 853 -24.06 5.47 -15.52
CA ALA A 853 -23.52 5.04 -14.23
C ALA A 853 -22.91 6.21 -13.43
N ALA A 854 -22.18 7.11 -14.09
CA ALA A 854 -21.61 8.32 -13.50
C ALA A 854 -22.67 9.33 -12.99
N SER A 855 -23.95 9.17 -13.37
CA SER A 855 -25.07 9.95 -12.84
C SER A 855 -25.79 9.25 -11.67
N GLU A 856 -25.48 7.99 -11.41
CA GLU A 856 -26.14 7.12 -10.41
C GLU A 856 -25.24 6.85 -9.20
N PHE A 857 -23.92 6.68 -9.39
CA PHE A 857 -22.92 6.43 -8.35
C PHE A 857 -21.52 6.96 -8.73
N ILE A 858 -20.52 6.75 -7.86
CA ILE A 858 -19.12 7.16 -8.10
C ILE A 858 -18.49 6.19 -9.10
N ALA A 859 -18.70 6.44 -10.38
CA ALA A 859 -18.29 5.55 -11.47
C ALA A 859 -16.78 5.52 -11.75
N CYS A 860 -15.96 6.34 -11.09
CA CYS A 860 -14.49 6.29 -11.15
C CYS A 860 -13.88 6.63 -9.78
N ARG A 861 -12.91 5.83 -9.35
CA ARG A 861 -12.16 6.02 -8.11
C ARG A 861 -10.65 5.96 -8.35
N LEU A 862 -9.91 6.66 -7.50
CA LEU A 862 -8.46 6.51 -7.34
C LEU A 862 -8.16 5.26 -6.51
N ALA A 863 -6.91 4.79 -6.51
CA ALA A 863 -6.49 3.57 -5.81
C ALA A 863 -6.74 3.58 -4.28
N ASP A 864 -6.88 4.75 -3.65
CA ASP A 864 -7.26 4.91 -2.23
C ASP A 864 -8.78 4.81 -1.96
N GLY A 865 -9.58 4.61 -3.02
CA GLY A 865 -11.03 4.55 -2.96
C GLY A 865 -11.74 5.91 -3.05
N SER A 866 -11.01 7.03 -3.10
CA SER A 866 -11.59 8.36 -3.30
C SER A 866 -12.10 8.56 -4.73
N SER A 867 -13.05 9.48 -4.94
CA SER A 867 -13.59 9.76 -6.28
C SER A 867 -12.52 10.32 -7.22
N CYS A 868 -12.50 9.86 -8.48
CA CYS A 868 -11.70 10.51 -9.51
C CYS A 868 -12.10 12.00 -9.68
N PRO A 869 -11.18 12.85 -10.18
CA PRO A 869 -11.48 14.21 -10.59
C PRO A 869 -12.65 14.30 -11.60
N PRO A 870 -13.42 15.41 -11.63
CA PRO A 870 -14.54 15.56 -12.57
C PRO A 870 -14.17 15.45 -14.06
N ALA A 871 -12.90 15.65 -14.43
CA ALA A 871 -12.40 15.47 -15.79
C ALA A 871 -12.33 14.00 -16.22
N ASP A 872 -12.16 13.06 -15.28
CA ASP A 872 -12.15 11.62 -15.52
C ASP A 872 -13.57 11.01 -15.48
N MET A 873 -14.57 11.76 -15.01
CA MET A 873 -15.98 11.35 -14.90
C MET A 873 -16.75 11.55 -16.22
N VAL A 874 -16.09 11.30 -17.36
CA VAL A 874 -16.67 11.46 -18.70
C VAL A 874 -16.59 10.17 -19.51
N GLU A 875 -17.64 9.89 -20.28
CA GLU A 875 -17.59 8.84 -21.30
C GLU A 875 -16.73 9.31 -22.47
N CYS A 876 -15.70 8.55 -22.81
CA CYS A 876 -14.79 8.84 -23.90
C CYS A 876 -15.45 8.60 -25.26
N ALA A 877 -14.88 9.19 -26.33
CA ALA A 877 -15.28 8.86 -27.69
C ALA A 877 -14.65 7.53 -28.14
N ASP A 878 -15.27 6.89 -29.13
CA ASP A 878 -14.72 5.77 -29.90
C ASP A 878 -14.27 4.53 -29.09
N HIS A 879 -14.79 4.35 -27.87
CA HIS A 879 -14.63 3.08 -27.13
C HIS A 879 -15.33 1.92 -27.85
N THR A 880 -14.74 0.73 -27.75
CA THR A 880 -15.21 -0.49 -28.45
C THR A 880 -15.32 -1.70 -27.53
N SER A 881 -14.99 -1.56 -26.24
CA SER A 881 -15.08 -2.67 -25.29
C SER A 881 -16.51 -2.92 -24.82
N ALA A 882 -16.73 -4.07 -24.19
CA ALA A 882 -17.89 -4.30 -23.37
C ALA A 882 -17.90 -3.36 -22.15
N LYS A 883 -19.11 -3.05 -21.67
CA LYS A 883 -19.30 -2.30 -20.43
C LYS A 883 -18.97 -3.17 -19.22
N GLY A 884 -18.38 -2.61 -18.18
CA GLY A 884 -18.23 -3.24 -16.87
C GLY A 884 -17.21 -2.53 -15.99
N TRP A 885 -16.76 -3.19 -14.93
CA TRP A 885 -15.66 -2.70 -14.11
C TRP A 885 -14.30 -2.91 -14.82
N TRP A 886 -13.46 -1.89 -14.76
CA TRP A 886 -12.11 -1.82 -15.31
C TRP A 886 -11.18 -1.08 -14.34
N CYS A 887 -9.89 -1.39 -14.37
CA CYS A 887 -8.84 -0.64 -13.69
C CYS A 887 -7.69 -0.35 -14.66
N ALA A 888 -6.81 0.57 -14.29
CA ALA A 888 -5.62 0.85 -15.09
C ALA A 888 -4.62 -0.33 -15.14
N ARG A 889 -4.69 -1.26 -14.19
CA ARG A 889 -3.84 -2.45 -14.12
C ARG A 889 -4.47 -3.54 -13.26
N PHE A 890 -4.48 -4.76 -13.77
CA PHE A 890 -4.63 -5.99 -13.02
C PHE A 890 -3.26 -6.66 -12.79
N ASP A 891 -3.06 -7.24 -11.60
CA ASP A 891 -1.95 -8.14 -11.28
C ASP A 891 -2.48 -9.53 -10.91
N ALA A 892 -1.93 -10.55 -11.56
CA ALA A 892 -2.27 -11.95 -11.38
C ALA A 892 -1.59 -12.53 -10.13
N ARG A 893 -2.36 -12.86 -9.09
CA ARG A 893 -1.85 -13.19 -7.74
C ARG A 893 -2.50 -14.41 -7.10
N PHE A 894 -1.74 -15.09 -6.24
CA PHE A 894 -2.30 -15.80 -5.10
C PHE A 894 -2.28 -14.89 -3.89
N VAL A 895 -3.34 -14.87 -3.08
CA VAL A 895 -3.31 -14.26 -1.74
C VAL A 895 -3.50 -15.34 -0.69
N LEU A 896 -2.84 -15.19 0.46
CA LEU A 896 -2.77 -16.20 1.52
C LEU A 896 -3.32 -15.63 2.83
N TYR A 897 -4.36 -16.27 3.37
CA TYR A 897 -5.00 -15.99 4.65
C TYR A 897 -4.57 -16.98 5.72
N ASP A 898 -4.50 -16.53 6.98
CA ASP A 898 -4.14 -17.36 8.13
C ASP A 898 -5.35 -18.19 8.60
N PRO A 899 -5.26 -19.54 8.61
CA PRO A 899 -6.25 -20.43 9.22
C PRO A 899 -6.61 -20.11 10.68
N ALA A 900 -5.72 -19.46 11.43
CA ALA A 900 -5.94 -19.05 12.82
C ALA A 900 -6.84 -17.81 12.93
N ASP A 901 -6.81 -16.89 11.97
CA ASP A 901 -7.75 -15.76 11.91
C ASP A 901 -9.16 -16.25 11.61
N LEU A 902 -9.30 -17.16 10.62
CA LEU A 902 -10.58 -17.82 10.34
C LEU A 902 -11.12 -18.60 11.55
N ALA A 903 -10.24 -19.15 12.40
CA ALA A 903 -10.64 -19.85 13.62
C ALA A 903 -11.12 -18.88 14.72
N GLN A 904 -10.57 -17.66 14.74
CA GLN A 904 -11.06 -16.58 15.61
C GLN A 904 -12.43 -16.07 15.13
N VAL A 905 -12.65 -15.95 13.82
CA VAL A 905 -13.97 -15.62 13.24
C VAL A 905 -15.00 -16.70 13.58
N ALA A 906 -14.68 -17.98 13.36
CA ALA A 906 -15.55 -19.09 13.70
C ALA A 906 -15.90 -19.16 15.21
N ALA A 907 -14.99 -18.70 16.08
CA ALA A 907 -15.21 -18.59 17.52
C ALA A 907 -15.98 -17.31 17.95
N GLY A 908 -16.28 -16.39 17.03
CA GLY A 908 -16.89 -15.09 17.33
C GLY A 908 -15.95 -14.14 18.10
N ALA A 909 -14.64 -14.31 17.94
CA ALA A 909 -13.60 -13.50 18.59
C ALA A 909 -12.98 -12.44 17.66
N MET A 910 -13.31 -12.49 16.37
CA MET A 910 -12.89 -11.60 15.28
C MET A 910 -14.09 -11.43 14.33
N ASP A 911 -14.30 -10.23 13.78
CA ASP A 911 -15.39 -9.99 12.83
C ASP A 911 -15.03 -10.52 11.42
N THR A 912 -16.04 -10.86 10.61
CA THR A 912 -15.84 -11.59 9.33
C THR A 912 -15.06 -10.81 8.25
N TRP A 913 -14.88 -9.51 8.42
CA TRP A 913 -14.13 -8.61 7.53
C TRP A 913 -12.75 -8.21 8.09
N GLU A 914 -12.41 -8.63 9.31
CA GLU A 914 -11.12 -8.31 9.94
C GLU A 914 -9.93 -9.14 9.43
N PRO A 915 -10.06 -10.43 9.06
CA PRO A 915 -8.96 -11.16 8.45
C PRO A 915 -8.46 -10.45 7.19
N GLN A 916 -7.14 -10.44 7.00
CA GLN A 916 -6.49 -9.90 5.80
C GLN A 916 -5.47 -10.93 5.30
N PRO A 917 -5.11 -10.92 4.00
CA PRO A 917 -4.02 -11.75 3.54
C PRO A 917 -2.70 -11.33 4.21
N TYR A 918 -1.94 -12.29 4.73
CA TYR A 918 -0.61 -12.03 5.31
C TYR A 918 0.49 -11.98 4.23
N ALA A 919 0.25 -12.61 3.08
CA ALA A 919 1.18 -12.64 1.95
C ALA A 919 0.44 -12.78 0.61
N TYR A 920 1.14 -12.48 -0.47
CA TYR A 920 0.73 -12.80 -1.83
C TYR A 920 1.93 -13.31 -2.65
N LEU A 921 1.63 -13.96 -3.77
CA LEU A 921 2.59 -14.38 -4.80
C LEU A 921 2.11 -13.85 -6.15
N ASP A 922 2.90 -13.02 -6.82
CA ASP A 922 2.65 -12.67 -8.22
C ASP A 922 2.97 -13.86 -9.13
N ILE A 923 2.01 -14.24 -9.98
CA ILE A 923 2.13 -15.40 -10.88
C ILE A 923 2.00 -15.04 -12.36
N GLY A 924 1.83 -13.75 -12.69
CA GLY A 924 1.64 -13.28 -14.07
C GLY A 924 2.72 -13.74 -15.04
N GLU A 925 3.99 -13.79 -14.60
CA GLU A 925 5.09 -14.33 -15.41
C GLU A 925 4.90 -15.76 -15.89
N GLN A 926 3.99 -16.55 -15.29
CA GLN A 926 3.72 -17.94 -15.67
C GLN A 926 2.55 -18.09 -16.67
N LEU A 927 1.74 -17.05 -16.89
CA LEU A 927 0.52 -17.06 -17.72
C LEU A 927 0.73 -16.70 -19.21
N PHE A 928 -0.21 -17.09 -20.08
CA PHE A 928 -0.16 -16.95 -21.54
C PHE A 928 -0.86 -15.67 -22.06
N TYR A 929 -1.79 -15.10 -21.29
CA TYR A 929 -2.50 -13.84 -21.55
C TYR A 929 -3.30 -13.79 -22.87
N ASN A 930 -4.04 -14.85 -23.20
CA ASN A 930 -4.88 -14.92 -24.41
C ASN A 930 -4.12 -14.64 -25.72
N PRO A 931 -3.15 -15.49 -26.09
CA PRO A 931 -2.27 -15.25 -27.24
C PRO A 931 -3.00 -15.32 -28.59
N ALA A 932 -4.19 -15.94 -28.64
CA ALA A 932 -5.04 -16.01 -29.83
C ALA A 932 -5.90 -14.76 -30.05
N GLY A 933 -6.02 -13.87 -29.05
CA GLY A 933 -6.83 -12.66 -29.15
C GLY A 933 -8.35 -12.92 -29.21
N VAL A 934 -8.84 -13.94 -28.51
CA VAL A 934 -10.28 -14.23 -28.39
C VAL A 934 -10.97 -13.09 -27.65
N ASP A 935 -12.12 -12.62 -28.13
CA ASP A 935 -13.01 -11.65 -27.47
C ASP A 935 -12.35 -10.45 -26.77
N LEU A 936 -11.34 -9.84 -27.41
CA LEU A 936 -10.59 -8.71 -26.84
C LEU A 936 -11.46 -7.53 -26.40
N GLY A 937 -12.56 -7.26 -27.10
CA GLY A 937 -13.52 -6.23 -26.69
C GLY A 937 -14.18 -6.55 -25.34
N MET A 938 -14.35 -7.83 -25.00
CA MET A 938 -14.92 -8.26 -23.73
C MET A 938 -13.83 -8.39 -22.65
N LEU A 939 -12.73 -9.06 -22.97
CA LEU A 939 -11.69 -9.48 -22.00
C LEU A 939 -10.58 -8.44 -21.77
N GLY A 940 -10.41 -7.46 -22.66
CA GLY A 940 -9.26 -6.56 -22.67
C GLY A 940 -7.96 -7.23 -23.09
N THR A 941 -6.86 -6.50 -23.02
CA THR A 941 -5.51 -6.93 -23.42
C THR A 941 -4.45 -6.50 -22.41
N GLY A 942 -3.31 -7.18 -22.40
CA GLY A 942 -2.15 -6.81 -21.59
C GLY A 942 -2.50 -6.61 -20.11
N ILE A 943 -2.08 -5.47 -19.56
CA ILE A 943 -2.31 -5.12 -18.14
C ILE A 943 -3.78 -4.89 -17.76
N GLN A 944 -4.70 -4.81 -18.73
CA GLN A 944 -6.15 -4.67 -18.49
C GLN A 944 -6.94 -5.95 -18.82
N ARG A 945 -6.27 -7.11 -18.89
CA ARG A 945 -6.92 -8.39 -19.12
C ARG A 945 -7.73 -8.83 -17.89
N ARG A 946 -9.07 -8.81 -18.02
CA ARG A 946 -10.05 -9.26 -17.00
C ARG A 946 -10.63 -10.64 -17.32
N TYR A 947 -11.17 -11.35 -16.33
CA TYR A 947 -11.52 -12.78 -16.33
C TYR A 947 -10.35 -13.69 -16.76
N LEU A 948 -9.20 -13.49 -16.12
CA LEU A 948 -7.96 -14.22 -16.43
C LEU A 948 -8.00 -15.67 -15.96
N PHE A 949 -8.61 -15.92 -14.80
CA PHE A 949 -8.66 -17.24 -14.16
C PHE A 949 -10.02 -17.91 -14.32
N GLY A 950 -9.99 -19.22 -14.47
CA GLY A 950 -11.08 -20.11 -14.10
C GLY A 950 -10.86 -20.64 -12.68
N SER A 951 -11.34 -21.85 -12.44
CA SER A 951 -11.33 -22.46 -11.11
C SER A 951 -9.95 -22.99 -10.65
N VAL A 952 -9.86 -23.30 -9.35
CA VAL A 952 -8.66 -23.79 -8.65
C VAL A 952 -8.98 -25.13 -7.98
N ALA A 953 -8.03 -26.07 -8.01
CA ALA A 953 -8.13 -27.34 -7.27
C ALA A 953 -6.81 -27.67 -6.56
N TYR A 954 -6.90 -28.20 -5.34
CA TYR A 954 -5.72 -28.63 -4.57
C TYR A 954 -5.78 -30.13 -4.27
N ASP A 955 -4.76 -30.84 -4.74
CA ASP A 955 -4.47 -32.21 -4.37
C ASP A 955 -3.59 -32.19 -3.11
N ARG A 956 -4.22 -32.42 -1.96
CA ARG A 956 -3.55 -32.45 -0.65
C ARG A 956 -2.63 -33.66 -0.49
N ASP A 957 -2.99 -34.79 -1.08
CA ASP A 957 -2.29 -36.05 -0.86
C ASP A 957 -0.95 -36.07 -1.59
N ASN A 958 -0.87 -35.39 -2.74
CA ASN A 958 0.36 -35.24 -3.53
C ASN A 958 0.99 -33.83 -3.44
N GLY A 959 0.30 -32.85 -2.86
CA GLY A 959 0.81 -31.48 -2.65
C GLY A 959 0.80 -30.58 -3.88
N PHE A 960 -0.13 -30.80 -4.82
CA PHE A 960 -0.22 -30.04 -6.08
C PHE A 960 -1.41 -29.08 -6.12
N LEU A 961 -1.18 -27.87 -6.61
CA LEU A 961 -2.19 -26.85 -6.87
C LEU A 961 -2.37 -26.70 -8.39
N TYR A 962 -3.60 -26.90 -8.86
CA TYR A 962 -4.02 -26.81 -10.27
C TYR A 962 -4.88 -25.58 -10.46
N ILE A 963 -4.61 -24.80 -11.51
CA ILE A 963 -5.32 -23.54 -11.79
C ILE A 963 -5.59 -23.43 -13.29
N LEU A 964 -6.80 -23.03 -13.65
CA LEU A 964 -7.17 -22.77 -15.04
C LEU A 964 -6.87 -21.31 -15.40
N GLU A 965 -6.06 -21.09 -16.43
CA GLU A 965 -5.98 -19.80 -17.13
C GLU A 965 -6.95 -19.82 -18.30
N ASN A 966 -7.95 -18.93 -18.30
CA ASN A 966 -8.99 -18.88 -19.33
C ASN A 966 -8.46 -18.27 -20.64
N PHE A 967 -8.93 -18.80 -21.77
CA PHE A 967 -8.56 -18.35 -23.13
C PHE A 967 -7.05 -18.47 -23.46
N ALA A 968 -6.31 -19.30 -22.73
CA ALA A 968 -4.88 -19.50 -22.97
C ALA A 968 -4.59 -20.33 -24.24
N ASP A 969 -5.50 -21.23 -24.63
CA ASP A 969 -5.40 -22.10 -25.81
C ASP A 969 -6.63 -21.89 -26.71
N GLU A 970 -6.57 -20.85 -27.55
CA GLU A 970 -7.73 -20.30 -28.26
C GLU A 970 -8.86 -19.95 -27.26
N ALA A 971 -10.05 -20.56 -27.39
CA ALA A 971 -11.16 -20.35 -26.45
C ALA A 971 -11.10 -21.27 -25.22
N LYS A 972 -10.16 -22.23 -25.16
CA LYS A 972 -10.02 -23.19 -24.05
C LYS A 972 -9.08 -22.66 -22.97
N PRO A 973 -9.29 -23.06 -21.70
CA PRO A 973 -8.31 -22.84 -20.66
C PRO A 973 -7.12 -23.82 -20.73
N VAL A 974 -6.01 -23.40 -20.11
CA VAL A 974 -4.81 -24.23 -19.86
C VAL A 974 -4.70 -24.48 -18.35
N VAL A 975 -4.28 -25.69 -17.96
CA VAL A 975 -4.06 -26.03 -16.55
C VAL A 975 -2.60 -25.75 -16.19
N HIS A 976 -2.38 -24.85 -15.25
CA HIS A 976 -1.09 -24.57 -14.62
C HIS A 976 -0.95 -25.37 -13.32
N VAL A 977 0.27 -25.82 -13.03
CA VAL A 977 0.57 -26.69 -11.88
C VAL A 977 1.68 -26.08 -11.03
N TRP A 978 1.41 -25.90 -9.73
CA TRP A 978 2.41 -25.64 -8.70
C TRP A 978 2.46 -26.81 -7.74
N GLN A 979 3.63 -27.03 -7.13
CA GLN A 979 3.77 -27.84 -5.93
C GLN A 979 3.93 -26.93 -4.71
N VAL A 980 3.40 -27.35 -3.55
CA VAL A 980 3.43 -26.60 -2.29
C VAL A 980 4.06 -27.46 -1.19
N GLU A 981 5.18 -27.03 -0.60
CA GLU A 981 6.02 -27.84 0.32
C GLU A 981 6.26 -27.23 1.72
#